data_AF-A0A7G2EYJ5-F1
#
_entry.id   AF-A0A7G2EYJ5-F1
#
_cell.length_a   1.000
_cell.length_b   1.000
_cell.length_c   1.000
_cell.angle_alpha   90.00
_cell.angle_beta   90.00
_cell.angle_gamma   90.00
#
_symmetry.space_group_name_H-M   'P 1'
#
loop_
_entity.id
_entity.type
_entity.pdbx_description
1 polymer ?
#
loop_
_entity_poly.entity_id
_entity_poly.type
_entity_poly.pdbx_seq_one_letter_code
_entity_poly.pdbx_strand_id
1 'polypeptide(L)'
;MNTPIKLFFLFIFVAATATAKPGKRTNYLFTPHAKAVAGICTVIPTDTSLCCKTLKHVPTNDPIELIRALVAAAETSVKQSVTFLSGIKPKHMSDATATAVVNSCEKNLNYALEDFADFWKATGKDVTTLAHNYFTCKKELMSIMGYHSTCLDDIEDKILLKEVGIGIGVGKNLTSDSFDVFNNLNTIFKTFVGKVVVSVASLLLVVGVAIGVITFVNKGGGANGDSNGPINSHQKAVQTICQSTTDQGSCAKTLDPVKSDDPSKLVKAFLMATKDAITKSSNFTASTEGGMGTNMNATSKAVLDYCKRVLMYALEDLETIVEEMGEDLQQSGTKLDQLKQWLTGVFNYQTDCLDDIEEVELKKIMGEGISNSKVLTSNAIDIFHSVVTAMAQMGVKVDDMKNITMGAGAGGAARRLLEDNDSKGLPKWFSGKDRKLMAKAGRGAPAGGDDGIGEGGGGGGKIKATHVVAKDGSGQFKTISEAVMACPDKNPGRCIIHIKAGIYNEQVRIPKKKNNIFMFGDGATQTIITFDRSVKLSPGTTTSLSGTVPDGNEKGAAMKIGIVLHNCRIIPDKELEADKLTIKSYLGRPWKKFATTVIIGTEIGDLIKPEGWTEWQGEQNHKTAKYIEFNNRGPGAATTQRPPWVKVAKSAAEVETYTVANWVGPANWIQEANVPVQLGL
;
A
#
# COMPACT_ATOMS: atom_id res chain seq x y z
N MET A 1 60.92 1.49 12.77
CA MET A 1 61.16 2.64 11.87
C MET A 1 59.84 3.35 11.64
N ASN A 2 59.74 4.58 12.15
CA ASN A 2 58.57 5.45 12.11
C ASN A 2 58.56 6.32 10.85
N THR A 3 57.45 6.38 10.11
CA THR A 3 56.98 7.61 9.44
C THR A 3 55.49 7.49 9.00
N PRO A 4 54.73 8.61 8.94
CA PRO A 4 53.29 8.62 9.22
C PRO A 4 52.39 8.87 7.99
N ILE A 5 51.11 8.60 8.22
CA ILE A 5 49.93 8.86 7.38
C ILE A 5 49.68 10.38 7.28
N LYS A 6 49.50 10.92 6.05
CA LYS A 6 48.96 12.27 5.80
C LYS A 6 47.64 12.18 5.03
N LEU A 7 46.60 12.71 5.67
CA LEU A 7 45.26 12.99 5.17
C LEU A 7 45.29 13.97 3.98
N PHE A 8 44.66 13.63 2.86
CA PHE A 8 44.45 14.55 1.74
C PHE A 8 43.04 15.17 1.84
N PHE A 9 42.97 16.46 2.15
CA PHE A 9 41.79 17.29 1.97
C PHE A 9 41.80 17.85 0.54
N LEU A 10 40.73 17.63 -0.23
CA LEU A 10 40.58 18.21 -1.57
C LEU A 10 39.78 19.53 -1.47
N PHE A 11 40.42 20.63 -1.87
CA PHE A 11 39.81 21.93 -2.15
C PHE A 11 39.20 21.90 -3.57
N ILE A 12 37.95 22.32 -3.73
CA ILE A 12 37.39 22.67 -5.05
C ILE A 12 37.21 24.20 -5.08
N PHE A 13 37.98 24.86 -5.95
CA PHE A 13 37.81 26.25 -6.34
C PHE A 13 36.88 26.31 -7.56
N VAL A 14 35.81 27.10 -7.48
CA VAL A 14 35.11 27.63 -8.66
C VAL A 14 35.60 29.05 -8.88
N ALA A 15 36.21 29.31 -10.03
CA ALA A 15 36.72 30.61 -10.40
C ALA A 15 35.58 31.53 -10.88
N ALA A 16 35.42 32.67 -10.19
CA ALA A 16 34.76 33.85 -10.73
C ALA A 16 35.62 35.07 -10.39
N THR A 17 36.10 35.76 -11.41
CA THR A 17 36.94 36.96 -11.32
C THR A 17 36.14 38.14 -10.78
N ALA A 18 36.46 38.60 -9.57
CA ALA A 18 36.17 39.95 -9.10
C ALA A 18 37.26 40.38 -8.10
N THR A 19 37.86 41.54 -8.35
CA THR A 19 38.96 42.12 -7.57
C THR A 19 38.50 42.51 -6.17
N ALA A 20 39.00 41.82 -5.14
CA ALA A 20 38.72 42.15 -3.73
C ALA A 20 39.98 42.69 -3.03
N LYS A 21 39.90 43.91 -2.49
CA LYS A 21 40.88 44.49 -1.56
C LYS A 21 40.81 43.76 -0.19
N PRO A 22 41.90 43.69 0.59
CA PRO A 22 41.94 42.95 1.84
C PRO A 22 41.21 43.72 2.96
N GLY A 23 40.03 43.25 3.34
CA GLY A 23 39.26 43.70 4.50
C GLY A 23 39.34 42.72 5.67
N LYS A 24 39.42 43.25 6.89
CA LYS A 24 39.67 42.59 8.19
C LYS A 24 38.85 41.30 8.44
N ARG A 25 39.49 40.30 9.09
CA ARG A 25 38.85 39.09 9.64
C ARG A 25 37.66 39.47 10.53
N THR A 26 36.46 39.20 10.05
CA THR A 26 35.22 39.15 10.83
C THR A 26 34.84 37.69 11.05
N ASN A 27 34.37 37.36 12.26
CA ASN A 27 34.01 35.99 12.64
C ASN A 27 32.95 35.42 11.68
N TYR A 28 33.32 34.33 10.98
CA TYR A 28 32.54 33.71 9.90
C TYR A 28 31.11 33.30 10.33
N LEU A 29 30.91 33.02 11.63
CA LEU A 29 29.63 32.59 12.22
C LEU A 29 28.48 33.63 12.15
N PHE A 30 28.74 34.88 11.77
CA PHE A 30 27.71 35.92 11.74
C PHE A 30 27.40 36.50 10.35
N THR A 31 28.02 35.96 9.30
CA THR A 31 27.76 36.42 7.93
C THR A 31 26.35 36.00 7.46
N PRO A 32 25.67 36.82 6.63
CA PRO A 32 24.39 36.44 6.02
C PRO A 32 24.47 35.10 5.26
N HIS A 33 25.60 34.86 4.60
CA HIS A 33 25.87 33.61 3.90
C HIS A 33 25.95 32.41 4.85
N ALA A 34 26.73 32.50 5.93
CA ALA A 34 26.83 31.41 6.91
C ALA A 34 25.48 31.07 7.55
N LYS A 35 24.60 32.08 7.75
CA LYS A 35 23.23 31.86 8.22
C LYS A 35 22.35 31.16 7.19
N ALA A 36 22.48 31.52 5.91
CA ALA A 36 21.74 30.87 4.84
C ALA A 36 22.15 29.40 4.68
N VAL A 37 23.47 29.13 4.67
CA VAL A 37 24.02 27.77 4.63
C VAL A 37 23.56 26.96 5.85
N ALA A 38 23.66 27.51 7.05
CA ALA A 38 23.18 26.84 8.26
C ALA A 38 21.69 26.51 8.18
N GLY A 39 20.85 27.46 7.75
CA GLY A 39 19.40 27.25 7.63
C GLY A 39 19.00 26.17 6.62
N ILE A 40 19.85 25.90 5.62
CA ILE A 40 19.66 24.78 4.68
C ILE A 40 20.16 23.48 5.28
N CYS A 41 21.37 23.47 5.85
CA CYS A 41 21.96 22.22 6.33
C CYS A 41 21.38 21.73 7.67
N THR A 42 20.66 22.56 8.44
CA THR A 42 20.07 22.18 9.74
C THR A 42 18.98 21.12 9.65
N VAL A 43 18.42 20.87 8.47
CA VAL A 43 17.40 19.84 8.27
C VAL A 43 17.99 18.45 7.98
N ILE A 44 19.32 18.36 7.89
CA ILE A 44 20.04 17.10 7.71
C ILE A 44 20.19 16.42 9.09
N PRO A 45 19.70 15.18 9.25
CA PRO A 45 19.55 14.55 10.57
C PRO A 45 20.83 13.97 11.17
N THR A 46 21.87 13.71 10.37
CA THR A 46 23.06 12.95 10.80
C THR A 46 24.32 13.80 10.95
N ASP A 47 24.91 14.27 9.84
CA ASP A 47 26.11 15.12 9.83
C ASP A 47 25.97 16.25 8.81
N THR A 48 25.80 17.48 9.31
CA THR A 48 25.67 18.67 8.46
C THR A 48 27.01 19.13 7.85
N SER A 49 28.14 18.52 8.23
CA SER A 49 29.47 19.04 7.89
C SER A 49 29.75 19.01 6.40
N LEU A 50 29.25 18.01 5.68
CA LEU A 50 29.44 17.87 4.24
C LEU A 50 28.64 18.94 3.48
N CYS A 51 27.34 19.05 3.72
CA CYS A 51 26.51 20.17 3.23
C CYS A 51 27.13 21.55 3.52
N CYS A 52 27.53 21.80 4.77
CA CYS A 52 28.11 23.10 5.17
C CYS A 52 29.43 23.40 4.44
N LYS A 53 30.31 22.40 4.25
CA LYS A 53 31.58 22.56 3.50
C LYS A 53 31.32 22.83 2.03
N THR A 54 30.39 22.10 1.43
CA THR A 54 30.01 22.23 0.02
C THR A 54 29.46 23.62 -0.29
N LEU A 55 28.60 24.15 0.58
CA LEU A 55 27.93 25.43 0.34
C LEU A 55 28.73 26.66 0.77
N LYS A 56 29.80 26.49 1.56
CA LYS A 56 30.62 27.56 2.17
C LYS A 56 31.11 28.65 1.20
N HIS A 57 31.35 28.29 -0.05
CA HIS A 57 31.94 29.18 -1.05
C HIS A 57 31.01 29.51 -2.22
N VAL A 58 29.73 29.13 -2.12
CA VAL A 58 28.74 29.45 -3.16
C VAL A 58 28.42 30.94 -3.07
N PRO A 59 28.58 31.74 -4.15
CA PRO A 59 28.50 33.20 -4.09
C PRO A 59 27.05 33.72 -4.08
N THR A 60 26.19 33.15 -3.24
CA THR A 60 24.78 33.53 -3.10
C THR A 60 24.30 33.29 -1.67
N ASN A 61 23.27 34.05 -1.28
CA ASN A 61 22.50 33.81 -0.05
C ASN A 61 21.09 33.31 -0.37
N ASP A 62 20.75 33.19 -1.65
CA ASP A 62 19.45 32.74 -2.08
C ASP A 62 19.28 31.25 -1.74
N PRO A 63 18.26 30.87 -0.96
CA PRO A 63 18.10 29.48 -0.52
C PRO A 63 17.96 28.50 -1.69
N ILE A 64 17.36 28.93 -2.80
CA ILE A 64 17.10 28.09 -3.97
C ILE A 64 18.39 27.85 -4.73
N GLU A 65 19.18 28.90 -4.94
CA GLU A 65 20.50 28.76 -5.57
C GLU A 65 21.44 27.90 -4.72
N LEU A 66 21.38 28.00 -3.40
CA LEU A 66 22.13 27.15 -2.49
C LEU A 66 21.66 25.68 -2.52
N ILE A 67 20.34 25.43 -2.53
CA ILE A 67 19.78 24.07 -2.69
C ILE A 67 20.23 23.47 -4.02
N ARG A 68 20.14 24.24 -5.12
CA ARG A 68 20.59 23.79 -6.44
C ARG A 68 22.10 23.54 -6.48
N ALA A 69 22.89 24.37 -5.81
CA ALA A 69 24.34 24.18 -5.70
C ALA A 69 24.70 22.88 -4.96
N LEU A 70 23.92 22.51 -3.93
CA LEU A 70 24.09 21.23 -3.22
C LEU A 70 23.83 20.03 -4.15
N VAL A 71 22.74 20.08 -4.92
CA VAL A 71 22.39 19.00 -5.86
C VAL A 71 23.39 18.91 -7.01
N ALA A 72 23.88 20.05 -7.53
CA ALA A 72 24.92 20.07 -8.56
C ALA A 72 26.26 19.49 -8.05
N ALA A 73 26.58 19.72 -6.77
CA ALA A 73 27.73 19.09 -6.13
C ALA A 73 27.55 17.57 -6.00
N ALA A 74 26.34 17.10 -5.65
CA ALA A 74 26.02 15.68 -5.62
C ALA A 74 26.23 15.02 -6.99
N GLU A 75 25.65 15.57 -8.06
CA GLU A 75 25.83 15.08 -9.43
C GLU A 75 27.32 15.04 -9.83
N THR A 76 28.07 16.09 -9.52
CA THR A 76 29.52 16.16 -9.80
C THR A 76 30.28 15.06 -9.08
N SER A 77 29.96 14.80 -7.81
CA SER A 77 30.57 13.71 -7.05
C SER A 77 30.17 12.32 -7.56
N VAL A 78 28.97 12.15 -8.12
CA VAL A 78 28.60 10.89 -8.81
C VAL A 78 29.42 10.69 -10.08
N LYS A 79 29.67 11.73 -10.88
CA LYS A 79 30.58 11.66 -12.05
C LYS A 79 32.00 11.25 -11.65
N GLN A 80 32.49 11.78 -10.53
CA GLN A 80 33.78 11.38 -9.96
C GLN A 80 33.78 9.91 -9.49
N SER A 81 32.67 9.46 -8.90
CA SER A 81 32.48 8.08 -8.46
C SER A 81 32.52 7.10 -9.63
N VAL A 82 31.86 7.42 -10.75
CA VAL A 82 31.95 6.64 -12.00
C VAL A 82 33.39 6.58 -12.48
N THR A 83 34.09 7.72 -12.55
CA THR A 83 35.50 7.78 -12.99
C THR A 83 36.41 6.94 -12.09
N PHE A 84 36.18 6.97 -10.77
CA PHE A 84 36.90 6.14 -9.82
C PHE A 84 36.69 4.65 -10.09
N LEU A 85 35.44 4.21 -10.31
CA LEU A 85 35.11 2.81 -10.60
C LEU A 85 35.81 2.33 -11.88
N SER A 86 35.78 3.13 -12.94
CA SER A 86 36.49 2.83 -14.18
C SER A 86 38.01 2.71 -13.95
N GLY A 87 38.58 3.50 -13.03
CA GLY A 87 40.01 3.48 -12.69
C GLY A 87 40.48 2.30 -11.83
N ILE A 88 39.60 1.71 -11.01
CA ILE A 88 39.93 0.51 -10.22
C ILE A 88 39.64 -0.80 -10.96
N LYS A 89 38.81 -0.76 -12.00
CA LYS A 89 38.43 -1.93 -12.81
C LYS A 89 39.62 -2.78 -13.30
N PRO A 90 40.75 -2.23 -13.78
CA PRO A 90 41.90 -3.04 -14.17
C PRO A 90 42.54 -3.84 -13.03
N LYS A 91 42.42 -3.38 -11.78
CA LYS A 91 42.99 -4.06 -10.60
C LYS A 91 42.24 -5.33 -10.22
N HIS A 92 40.98 -5.43 -10.65
CA HIS A 92 40.06 -6.51 -10.28
C HIS A 92 39.82 -7.50 -11.42
N MET A 93 40.47 -7.32 -12.59
CA MET A 93 40.26 -8.16 -13.78
C MET A 93 40.59 -9.65 -13.59
N SER A 94 41.43 -10.00 -12.62
CA SER A 94 41.74 -11.39 -12.28
C SER A 94 40.66 -12.08 -11.45
N ASP A 95 39.71 -11.31 -10.90
CA ASP A 95 38.56 -11.79 -10.14
C ASP A 95 37.27 -11.46 -10.90
N ALA A 96 36.64 -12.51 -11.44
CA ALA A 96 35.42 -12.38 -12.23
C ALA A 96 34.25 -11.81 -11.41
N THR A 97 34.18 -12.11 -10.12
CA THR A 97 33.13 -11.64 -9.21
C THR A 97 33.35 -10.16 -8.90
N ALA A 98 34.56 -9.78 -8.49
CA ALA A 98 34.90 -8.37 -8.22
C ALA A 98 34.71 -7.49 -9.47
N THR A 99 35.10 -7.99 -10.64
CA THR A 99 34.88 -7.30 -11.93
C THR A 99 33.40 -7.11 -12.23
N ALA A 100 32.56 -8.15 -12.05
CA ALA A 100 31.13 -8.07 -12.29
C ALA A 100 30.45 -7.05 -11.34
N VAL A 101 30.86 -7.04 -10.08
CA VAL A 101 30.35 -6.11 -9.06
C VAL A 101 30.75 -4.66 -9.36
N VAL A 102 32.01 -4.40 -9.71
CA VAL A 102 32.47 -3.06 -10.12
C VAL A 102 31.71 -2.58 -11.37
N ASN A 103 31.46 -3.46 -12.34
CA ASN A 103 30.66 -3.14 -13.52
C ASN A 103 29.18 -2.85 -13.19
N SER A 104 28.59 -3.62 -12.27
CA SER A 104 27.22 -3.40 -11.78
C SER A 104 27.10 -2.03 -11.10
N CYS A 105 28.04 -1.71 -10.21
CA CYS A 105 28.08 -0.42 -9.54
C CYS A 105 28.29 0.76 -10.52
N GLU A 106 29.22 0.62 -11.47
CA GLU A 106 29.46 1.63 -12.53
C GLU A 106 28.18 1.87 -13.34
N LYS A 107 27.45 0.82 -13.68
CA LYS A 107 26.16 0.90 -14.37
C LYS A 107 25.08 1.61 -13.53
N ASN A 108 24.95 1.27 -12.25
CA ASN A 108 23.99 1.91 -11.35
C ASN A 108 24.27 3.40 -11.19
N LEU A 109 25.53 3.81 -11.08
CA LEU A 109 25.88 5.23 -10.99
C LEU A 109 25.66 5.97 -12.31
N ASN A 110 25.74 5.30 -13.46
CA ASN A 110 25.34 5.91 -14.73
C ASN A 110 23.82 6.12 -14.81
N TYR A 111 22.99 5.19 -14.31
CA TYR A 111 21.55 5.43 -14.18
C TYR A 111 21.23 6.58 -13.23
N ALA A 112 21.99 6.71 -12.13
CA ALA A 112 21.88 7.86 -11.25
C ALA A 112 22.14 9.20 -11.99
N LEU A 113 23.07 9.22 -12.95
CA LEU A 113 23.35 10.41 -13.78
C LEU A 113 22.22 10.69 -14.79
N GLU A 114 21.56 9.66 -15.31
CA GLU A 114 20.36 9.83 -16.15
C GLU A 114 19.22 10.48 -15.34
N ASP A 115 18.96 9.99 -14.12
CA ASP A 115 17.94 10.56 -13.23
C ASP A 115 18.31 11.98 -12.76
N PHE A 116 19.60 12.32 -12.62
CA PHE A 116 20.01 13.72 -12.42
C PHE A 116 19.64 14.61 -13.62
N ALA A 117 19.74 14.11 -14.85
CA ALA A 117 19.32 14.87 -16.02
C ALA A 117 17.81 15.11 -16.01
N ASP A 118 17.02 14.12 -15.60
CA ASP A 118 15.57 14.25 -15.47
C ASP A 118 15.16 15.14 -14.29
N PHE A 119 15.89 15.07 -13.17
CA PHE A 119 15.79 16.03 -12.08
C PHE A 119 15.99 17.46 -12.56
N TRP A 120 17.00 17.73 -13.39
CA TRP A 120 17.27 19.08 -13.91
C TRP A 120 16.23 19.56 -14.92
N LYS A 121 15.62 18.64 -15.69
CA LYS A 121 14.46 18.97 -16.53
C LYS A 121 13.24 19.35 -15.69
N ALA A 122 13.00 18.62 -14.60
CA ALA A 122 11.84 18.82 -13.72
C ALA A 122 11.99 20.07 -12.83
N THR A 123 13.16 20.32 -12.25
CA THR A 123 13.37 21.43 -11.30
C THR A 123 13.23 22.83 -11.92
N GLY A 124 13.39 22.98 -13.23
CA GLY A 124 13.34 24.28 -13.90
C GLY A 124 14.45 25.24 -13.45
N LYS A 125 14.24 26.56 -13.62
CA LYS A 125 15.21 27.61 -13.20
C LYS A 125 14.71 28.48 -12.03
N ASP A 126 13.42 28.42 -11.71
CA ASP A 126 12.77 29.28 -10.72
C ASP A 126 12.00 28.49 -9.65
N VAL A 127 11.64 29.18 -8.56
CA VAL A 127 10.97 28.59 -7.38
C VAL A 127 9.59 28.03 -7.69
N THR A 128 8.87 28.64 -8.62
CA THR A 128 7.51 28.23 -8.98
C THR A 128 7.56 26.90 -9.70
N THR A 129 8.49 26.73 -10.64
CA THR A 129 8.71 25.46 -11.34
C THR A 129 9.20 24.38 -10.38
N LEU A 130 10.15 24.70 -9.50
CA LEU A 130 10.64 23.79 -8.46
C LEU A 130 9.53 23.32 -7.52
N ALA A 131 8.65 24.23 -7.10
CA ALA A 131 7.52 23.92 -6.21
C ALA A 131 6.45 23.08 -6.92
N HIS A 132 6.14 23.41 -8.18
CA HIS A 132 5.17 22.66 -8.99
C HIS A 132 5.64 21.21 -9.25
N ASN A 133 6.94 21.04 -9.49
CA ASN A 133 7.55 19.74 -9.76
C ASN A 133 8.22 19.12 -8.53
N TYR A 134 7.89 19.61 -7.33
CA TYR A 134 8.54 19.20 -6.08
C TYR A 134 8.57 17.68 -5.89
N PHE A 135 7.44 17.02 -6.10
CA PHE A 135 7.32 15.57 -5.93
C PHE A 135 8.11 14.79 -6.98
N THR A 136 8.15 15.28 -8.23
CA THR A 136 8.98 14.72 -9.30
C THR A 136 10.46 14.84 -8.93
N CYS A 137 10.91 16.02 -8.52
CA CYS A 137 12.30 16.26 -8.13
C CYS A 137 12.72 15.41 -6.92
N LYS A 138 11.81 15.24 -5.94
CA LYS A 138 12.01 14.38 -4.78
C LYS A 138 12.09 12.90 -5.17
N LYS A 139 11.25 12.45 -6.12
CA LYS A 139 11.27 11.09 -6.65
C LYS A 139 12.61 10.78 -7.34
N GLU A 140 13.09 11.68 -8.19
CA GLU A 140 14.39 11.49 -8.87
C GLU A 140 15.53 11.40 -7.83
N LEU A 141 15.57 12.29 -6.83
CA LEU A 141 16.59 12.20 -5.76
C LEU A 141 16.51 10.87 -4.97
N MET A 142 15.31 10.36 -4.71
CA MET A 142 15.12 9.06 -4.06
C MET A 142 15.63 7.90 -4.94
N SER A 143 15.39 7.96 -6.24
CA SER A 143 15.87 6.99 -7.23
C SER A 143 17.41 6.98 -7.29
N ILE A 144 18.04 8.15 -7.36
CA ILE A 144 19.48 8.35 -7.34
C ILE A 144 20.10 7.78 -6.06
N MET A 145 19.47 7.97 -4.89
CA MET A 145 19.91 7.33 -3.63
C MET A 145 19.82 5.81 -3.71
N GLY A 146 18.74 5.28 -4.32
CA GLY A 146 18.55 3.85 -4.53
C GLY A 146 19.68 3.20 -5.33
N TYR A 147 20.18 3.86 -6.38
CA TYR A 147 21.32 3.37 -7.16
C TYR A 147 22.62 3.30 -6.35
N HIS A 148 22.85 4.24 -5.44
CA HIS A 148 24.03 4.19 -4.55
C HIS A 148 23.96 3.05 -3.54
N SER A 149 22.76 2.76 -3.01
CA SER A 149 22.58 1.63 -2.09
C SER A 149 22.74 0.30 -2.82
N THR A 150 22.08 0.15 -3.98
CA THR A 150 22.16 -1.07 -4.81
C THR A 150 23.59 -1.36 -5.26
N CYS A 151 24.38 -0.34 -5.60
CA CYS A 151 25.81 -0.52 -5.91
C CYS A 151 26.59 -1.17 -4.76
N LEU A 152 26.29 -0.82 -3.50
CA LEU A 152 27.03 -1.31 -2.33
C LEU A 152 26.48 -2.63 -1.79
N ASP A 153 25.18 -2.89 -1.96
CA ASP A 153 24.51 -4.12 -1.51
C ASP A 153 25.01 -5.36 -2.26
N ASP A 154 25.44 -5.21 -3.52
CA ASP A 154 26.00 -6.28 -4.35
C ASP A 154 27.45 -6.66 -3.97
N ILE A 155 28.09 -5.97 -3.02
CA ILE A 155 29.51 -6.18 -2.66
C ILE A 155 29.64 -6.99 -1.36
N GLU A 156 29.80 -8.32 -1.50
CA GLU A 156 30.02 -9.20 -0.35
C GLU A 156 31.46 -9.16 0.20
N ASP A 157 32.45 -8.87 -0.66
CA ASP A 157 33.85 -8.78 -0.26
C ASP A 157 34.10 -7.51 0.57
N LYS A 158 34.56 -7.68 1.82
CA LYS A 158 34.75 -6.57 2.77
C LYS A 158 35.86 -5.60 2.36
N ILE A 159 36.87 -6.05 1.62
CA ILE A 159 37.99 -5.22 1.16
C ILE A 159 37.52 -4.36 -0.01
N LEU A 160 36.84 -4.97 -0.99
CA LEU A 160 36.25 -4.29 -2.13
C LEU A 160 35.15 -3.33 -1.70
N LEU A 161 34.28 -3.73 -0.76
CA LEU A 161 33.24 -2.86 -0.19
C LEU A 161 33.86 -1.62 0.45
N LYS A 162 35.00 -1.77 1.13
CA LYS A 162 35.73 -0.65 1.73
C LYS A 162 36.37 0.25 0.65
N GLU A 163 37.00 -0.32 -0.37
CA GLU A 163 37.60 0.45 -1.48
C GLU A 163 36.53 1.23 -2.26
N VAL A 164 35.46 0.56 -2.67
CA VAL A 164 34.33 1.16 -3.40
C VAL A 164 33.59 2.16 -2.53
N GLY A 165 33.29 1.82 -1.27
CA GLY A 165 32.61 2.70 -0.33
C GLY A 165 33.38 4.00 -0.07
N ILE A 166 34.71 3.96 -0.02
CA ILE A 166 35.54 5.17 0.07
C ILE A 166 35.44 6.00 -1.23
N GLY A 167 35.53 5.34 -2.39
CA GLY A 167 35.54 6.02 -3.68
C GLY A 167 34.23 6.71 -4.05
N ILE A 168 33.08 6.14 -3.64
CA ILE A 168 31.75 6.68 -3.99
C ILE A 168 31.05 7.40 -2.84
N GLY A 169 31.59 7.32 -1.63
CA GLY A 169 30.91 7.74 -0.40
C GLY A 169 30.52 9.22 -0.38
N VAL A 170 31.33 10.09 -1.01
CA VAL A 170 31.01 11.53 -1.10
C VAL A 170 29.77 11.76 -1.97
N GLY A 171 29.65 11.08 -3.11
CA GLY A 171 28.48 11.17 -3.99
C GLY A 171 27.21 10.65 -3.30
N LYS A 172 27.32 9.50 -2.61
CA LYS A 172 26.23 8.94 -1.81
C LYS A 172 25.74 9.92 -0.74
N ASN A 173 26.66 10.49 0.04
CA ASN A 173 26.31 11.38 1.14
C ASN A 173 25.75 12.72 0.65
N LEU A 174 26.31 13.32 -0.40
CA LEU A 174 25.76 14.56 -0.96
C LEU A 174 24.38 14.37 -1.60
N THR A 175 24.13 13.20 -2.19
CA THR A 175 22.80 12.85 -2.70
C THR A 175 21.80 12.71 -1.56
N SER A 176 22.20 12.07 -0.45
CA SER A 176 21.40 11.98 0.77
C SER A 176 21.10 13.36 1.37
N ASP A 177 22.12 14.21 1.54
CA ASP A 177 21.98 15.57 2.05
C ASP A 177 21.01 16.38 1.16
N SER A 178 21.13 16.23 -0.16
CA SER A 178 20.23 16.88 -1.12
C SER A 178 18.78 16.42 -0.96
N PHE A 179 18.56 15.11 -0.77
CA PHE A 179 17.22 14.56 -0.52
C PHE A 179 16.63 15.05 0.81
N ASP A 180 17.42 15.10 1.89
CA ASP A 180 16.97 15.56 3.20
C ASP A 180 16.59 17.05 3.18
N VAL A 181 17.36 17.86 2.45
CA VAL A 181 17.05 19.26 2.17
C VAL A 181 15.73 19.37 1.40
N PHE A 182 15.53 18.55 0.37
CA PHE A 182 14.26 18.51 -0.38
C PHE A 182 13.07 18.07 0.48
N ASN A 183 13.24 17.06 1.33
CA ASN A 183 12.19 16.59 2.24
C ASN A 183 11.71 17.66 3.22
N ASN A 184 12.59 18.60 3.56
CA ASN A 184 12.35 19.60 4.58
C ASN A 184 12.30 21.03 4.03
N LEU A 185 12.04 21.21 2.72
CA LEU A 185 11.93 22.54 2.11
C LEU A 185 10.97 23.46 2.85
N ASN A 186 9.84 22.95 3.34
CA ASN A 186 8.89 23.75 4.13
C ASN A 186 9.53 24.32 5.41
N THR A 187 10.35 23.54 6.11
CA THR A 187 11.07 23.96 7.31
C THR A 187 12.13 25.02 6.97
N ILE A 188 12.84 24.82 5.85
CA ILE A 188 13.81 25.76 5.31
C ILE A 188 13.10 27.09 5.00
N PHE A 189 12.07 27.08 4.14
CA PHE A 189 11.35 28.30 3.76
C PHE A 189 10.69 29.01 4.94
N LYS A 190 10.13 28.30 5.92
CA LYS A 190 9.64 28.92 7.16
C LYS A 190 10.73 29.67 7.93
N THR A 191 11.94 29.12 7.96
CA THR A 191 13.10 29.72 8.63
C THR A 191 13.59 30.98 7.91
N PHE A 192 13.50 31.04 6.57
CA PHE A 192 13.90 32.20 5.77
C PHE A 192 12.82 33.29 5.66
N VAL A 193 11.54 32.92 5.63
CA VAL A 193 10.41 33.85 5.44
C VAL A 193 9.95 34.48 6.77
N GLY A 194 10.32 33.92 7.92
CA GLY A 194 9.98 34.40 9.27
C GLY A 194 10.55 35.75 9.72
N LYS A 195 11.07 36.60 8.82
CA LYS A 195 11.57 37.96 9.14
C LYS A 195 11.00 39.10 8.29
N VAL A 196 10.05 38.83 7.40
CA VAL A 196 9.27 39.89 6.73
C VAL A 196 7.86 39.89 7.31
N VAL A 197 7.64 40.75 8.30
CA VAL A 197 6.32 40.99 8.89
C VAL A 197 5.53 41.94 7.98
N VAL A 198 4.22 41.71 7.91
CA VAL A 198 3.15 42.46 7.22
C VAL A 198 2.90 42.06 5.75
N SER A 199 2.25 40.91 5.54
CA SER A 199 0.81 40.88 5.20
C SER A 199 0.36 39.45 4.89
N VAL A 200 -0.87 39.15 5.30
CA VAL A 200 -1.65 37.93 5.04
C VAL A 200 -1.35 36.74 5.96
N ALA A 201 -2.19 36.65 6.98
CA ALA A 201 -2.37 35.51 7.87
C ALA A 201 -2.60 34.19 7.12
N SER A 202 -1.91 33.14 7.57
CA SER A 202 -2.35 31.72 7.62
C SER A 202 -1.12 30.82 7.56
N LEU A 203 -0.60 30.35 8.70
CA LEU A 203 0.25 29.13 8.79
C LEU A 203 0.68 28.81 10.25
N LEU A 204 -0.28 28.79 11.18
CA LEU A 204 -0.11 28.10 12.46
C LEU A 204 -1.34 27.24 12.72
N LEU A 205 -1.17 25.90 12.66
CA LEU A 205 -1.70 24.92 13.63
C LEU A 205 -1.59 23.47 13.11
N VAL A 206 -0.47 22.80 13.38
CA VAL A 206 -0.45 21.34 13.60
C VAL A 206 0.67 20.98 14.57
N VAL A 207 0.39 20.95 15.88
CA VAL A 207 0.84 19.93 16.84
C VAL A 207 -0.20 19.90 17.98
N GLY A 208 -0.69 18.71 18.32
CA GLY A 208 -1.42 18.45 19.57
C GLY A 208 -2.77 17.76 19.38
N VAL A 209 -2.81 16.44 19.55
CA VAL A 209 -4.02 15.74 20.01
C VAL A 209 -3.64 15.00 21.29
N ALA A 210 -4.08 15.52 22.43
CA ALA A 210 -4.52 14.75 23.58
C ALA A 210 -5.25 15.68 24.56
N ILE A 211 -6.40 15.19 25.06
CA ILE A 211 -7.27 15.74 26.11
C ILE A 211 -8.28 16.81 25.67
N GLY A 212 -9.55 16.39 25.59
CA GLY A 212 -10.70 17.27 25.41
C GLY A 212 -12.02 16.55 25.14
N VAL A 213 -12.36 15.53 25.94
CA VAL A 213 -13.79 15.20 26.11
C VAL A 213 -14.43 16.36 26.89
N ILE A 214 -15.66 16.73 26.48
CA ILE A 214 -16.51 17.84 26.96
C ILE A 214 -16.32 19.17 26.19
N THR A 215 -17.09 19.36 25.13
CA THR A 215 -18.02 20.50 24.93
C THR A 215 -18.62 20.46 23.51
N PHE A 216 -19.48 19.49 23.23
CA PHE A 216 -20.55 19.69 22.26
C PHE A 216 -21.77 18.91 22.76
N VAL A 217 -22.87 19.64 22.98
CA VAL A 217 -24.18 19.20 23.54
C VAL A 217 -24.27 19.11 25.08
N ASN A 218 -24.45 20.26 25.74
CA ASN A 218 -25.70 20.58 26.46
C ASN A 218 -25.64 22.00 27.03
N LYS A 219 -26.41 22.93 26.46
CA LYS A 219 -26.90 24.10 27.19
C LYS A 219 -28.34 24.34 26.77
N GLY A 220 -29.23 23.50 27.29
CA GLY A 220 -30.63 23.88 27.48
C GLY A 220 -30.69 24.80 28.71
N GLY A 221 -31.20 26.02 28.52
CA GLY A 221 -31.47 26.96 29.61
C GLY A 221 -31.18 28.43 29.27
N GLY A 222 -32.06 29.01 28.46
CA GLY A 222 -32.44 30.44 28.40
C GLY A 222 -31.38 31.54 28.55
N ALA A 223 -31.08 32.22 27.44
CA ALA A 223 -31.10 33.68 27.32
C ALA A 223 -30.83 34.07 25.85
N ASN A 224 -31.67 34.96 25.32
CA ASN A 224 -31.69 35.46 23.94
C ASN A 224 -30.32 35.91 23.40
N GLY A 225 -30.01 35.49 22.18
CA GLY A 225 -28.88 35.97 21.39
C GLY A 225 -28.74 35.24 20.07
N ASP A 226 -29.56 35.61 19.07
CA ASP A 226 -29.39 35.20 17.68
C ASP A 226 -27.97 35.51 17.21
N SER A 227 -27.23 34.47 16.82
CA SER A 227 -25.95 34.61 16.14
C SER A 227 -25.80 33.55 15.03
N ASN A 228 -26.80 33.50 14.13
CA ASN A 228 -26.66 32.83 12.83
C ASN A 228 -26.08 33.81 11.81
N GLY A 229 -24.75 33.89 11.73
CA GLY A 229 -24.09 34.37 10.52
C GLY A 229 -24.30 33.38 9.38
N PRO A 230 -24.47 33.83 8.11
CA PRO A 230 -24.69 32.92 6.99
C PRO A 230 -23.46 32.04 6.76
N ILE A 231 -23.62 30.72 6.91
CA ILE A 231 -22.62 29.71 6.53
C ILE A 231 -22.37 29.84 5.02
N ASN A 232 -21.11 29.96 4.60
CA ASN A 232 -20.80 30.06 3.17
C ASN A 232 -21.01 28.70 2.45
N SER A 233 -21.16 28.72 1.12
CA SER A 233 -21.51 27.50 0.36
C SER A 233 -20.49 26.36 0.55
N HIS A 234 -19.20 26.69 0.64
CA HIS A 234 -18.12 25.74 0.92
C HIS A 234 -18.30 25.04 2.27
N GLN A 235 -18.54 25.79 3.35
CA GLN A 235 -18.73 25.23 4.69
C GLN A 235 -19.93 24.27 4.75
N LYS A 236 -21.01 24.60 4.02
CA LYS A 236 -22.18 23.72 3.90
C LYS A 236 -21.85 22.43 3.15
N ALA A 237 -21.08 22.51 2.06
CA ALA A 237 -20.62 21.35 1.30
C ALA A 237 -19.71 20.43 2.15
N VAL A 238 -18.75 21.00 2.86
CA VAL A 238 -17.86 20.27 3.78
C VAL A 238 -18.67 19.59 4.88
N GLN A 239 -19.61 20.30 5.51
CA GLN A 239 -20.48 19.72 6.54
C GLN A 239 -21.28 18.54 6.00
N THR A 240 -21.80 18.65 4.77
CA THR A 240 -22.59 17.59 4.12
C THR A 240 -21.74 16.34 3.84
N ILE A 241 -20.53 16.51 3.28
CA ILE A 241 -19.62 15.39 2.99
C ILE A 241 -19.10 14.73 4.28
N CYS A 242 -18.76 15.52 5.29
CA CYS A 242 -18.17 15.01 6.52
C CYS A 242 -19.20 14.44 7.52
N GLN A 243 -20.50 14.63 7.30
CA GLN A 243 -21.56 14.29 8.26
C GLN A 243 -21.53 12.81 8.70
N SER A 244 -21.24 11.91 7.78
CA SER A 244 -21.23 10.45 7.99
C SER A 244 -19.90 9.90 8.49
N THR A 245 -18.86 10.74 8.56
CA THR A 245 -17.49 10.30 8.86
C THR A 245 -17.31 10.01 10.34
N THR A 246 -16.48 9.00 10.62
CA THR A 246 -16.13 8.60 11.99
C THR A 246 -15.46 9.73 12.77
N ASP A 247 -14.61 10.52 12.11
CA ASP A 247 -14.00 11.73 12.69
C ASP A 247 -14.34 12.96 11.83
N GLN A 248 -15.47 13.58 12.14
CA GLN A 248 -15.96 14.79 11.46
C GLN A 248 -14.99 15.97 11.57
N GLY A 249 -14.27 16.09 12.69
CA GLY A 249 -13.32 17.18 12.94
C GLY A 249 -12.11 17.09 12.01
N SER A 250 -11.50 15.91 11.95
CA SER A 250 -10.41 15.63 11.01
C SER A 250 -10.88 15.74 9.56
N CYS A 251 -12.12 15.34 9.26
CA CYS A 251 -12.69 15.48 7.92
C CYS A 251 -12.80 16.95 7.49
N ALA A 252 -13.46 17.77 8.31
CA ALA A 252 -13.67 19.19 8.01
C ALA A 252 -12.33 19.94 7.91
N LYS A 253 -11.40 19.68 8.83
CA LYS A 253 -10.05 20.27 8.80
C LYS A 253 -9.28 19.95 7.52
N THR A 254 -9.47 18.75 6.98
CA THR A 254 -8.81 18.31 5.75
C THR A 254 -9.36 19.04 4.51
N LEU A 255 -10.66 19.37 4.51
CA LEU A 255 -11.33 19.99 3.36
C LEU A 255 -11.37 21.52 3.40
N ASP A 256 -11.20 22.14 4.57
CA ASP A 256 -11.21 23.60 4.74
C ASP A 256 -10.26 24.36 3.77
N PRO A 257 -9.04 23.89 3.47
CA PRO A 257 -8.15 24.58 2.53
C PRO A 257 -8.61 24.55 1.06
N VAL A 258 -9.54 23.64 0.70
CA VAL A 258 -9.95 23.41 -0.70
C VAL A 258 -10.80 24.57 -1.24
N LYS A 259 -11.54 25.27 -0.37
CA LYS A 259 -12.36 26.44 -0.72
C LYS A 259 -13.27 26.21 -1.95
N SER A 260 -13.93 25.05 -1.99
CA SER A 260 -14.85 24.66 -3.06
C SER A 260 -16.14 24.07 -2.49
N ASP A 261 -17.27 24.29 -3.16
CA ASP A 261 -18.56 23.66 -2.87
C ASP A 261 -18.89 22.51 -3.85
N ASP A 262 -17.95 22.14 -4.72
CA ASP A 262 -18.07 21.05 -5.68
C ASP A 262 -17.74 19.70 -5.00
N PRO A 263 -18.70 18.75 -4.95
CA PRO A 263 -18.51 17.48 -4.25
C PRO A 263 -17.41 16.61 -4.89
N SER A 264 -17.27 16.61 -6.21
CA SER A 264 -16.23 15.83 -6.90
C SER A 264 -14.84 16.34 -6.53
N LYS A 265 -14.65 17.67 -6.47
CA LYS A 265 -13.38 18.28 -6.03
C LYS A 265 -13.08 18.01 -4.58
N LEU A 266 -14.07 18.09 -3.69
CA LEU A 266 -13.89 17.83 -2.27
C LEU A 266 -13.51 16.36 -2.01
N VAL A 267 -14.20 15.40 -2.64
CA VAL A 267 -13.87 13.97 -2.50
C VAL A 267 -12.46 13.67 -3.03
N LYS A 268 -12.09 14.23 -4.20
CA LYS A 268 -10.74 14.10 -4.76
C LYS A 268 -9.65 14.70 -3.89
N ALA A 269 -9.89 15.90 -3.36
CA ALA A 269 -8.98 16.52 -2.42
C ALA A 269 -8.81 15.68 -1.15
N PHE A 270 -9.88 15.05 -0.67
CA PHE A 270 -9.82 14.16 0.49
C PHE A 270 -8.96 12.91 0.24
N LEU A 271 -9.13 12.27 -0.91
CA LEU A 271 -8.31 11.12 -1.33
C LEU A 271 -6.84 11.50 -1.48
N MET A 272 -6.55 12.66 -2.07
CA MET A 272 -5.19 13.18 -2.18
C MET A 272 -4.57 13.47 -0.80
N ALA A 273 -5.33 14.07 0.12
CA ALA A 273 -4.86 14.26 1.49
C ALA A 273 -4.62 12.94 2.22
N THR A 274 -5.43 11.92 1.94
CA THR A 274 -5.25 10.56 2.45
C THR A 274 -3.95 9.94 1.90
N LYS A 275 -3.70 10.07 0.59
CA LYS A 275 -2.45 9.66 -0.06
C LYS A 275 -1.23 10.36 0.55
N ASP A 276 -1.31 11.66 0.80
CA ASP A 276 -0.24 12.43 1.44
C ASP A 276 0.02 11.94 2.88
N ALA A 277 -1.04 11.62 3.62
CA ALA A 277 -0.90 11.06 4.97
C ALA A 277 -0.25 9.67 4.95
N ILE A 278 -0.62 8.79 4.03
CA ILE A 278 0.01 7.47 3.89
C ILE A 278 1.46 7.62 3.43
N THR A 279 1.76 8.58 2.55
CA THR A 279 3.15 8.89 2.14
C THR A 279 3.99 9.30 3.35
N LYS A 280 3.44 10.13 4.25
CA LYS A 280 4.10 10.49 5.52
C LYS A 280 4.29 9.27 6.42
N SER A 281 3.30 8.37 6.51
CA SER A 281 3.40 7.12 7.27
C SER A 281 4.47 6.16 6.70
N SER A 282 4.59 6.07 5.38
CA SER A 282 5.62 5.28 4.72
C SER A 282 7.02 5.84 5.00
N ASN A 283 7.20 7.16 4.86
CA ASN A 283 8.46 7.82 5.21
C ASN A 283 8.81 7.64 6.70
N PHE A 284 7.82 7.78 7.59
CA PHE A 284 7.99 7.55 9.02
C PHE A 284 8.47 6.11 9.29
N THR A 285 7.86 5.12 8.65
CA THR A 285 8.28 3.70 8.76
C THR A 285 9.74 3.52 8.36
N ALA A 286 10.16 4.13 7.24
CA ALA A 286 11.54 4.08 6.79
C ALA A 286 12.51 4.79 7.75
N SER A 287 12.12 5.94 8.31
CA SER A 287 12.90 6.65 9.33
C SER A 287 13.03 5.87 10.64
N THR A 288 11.96 5.20 11.08
CA THR A 288 11.98 4.35 12.28
C THR A 288 12.97 3.20 12.13
N GLU A 289 12.97 2.54 10.97
CA GLU A 289 13.98 1.51 10.68
C GLU A 289 15.41 2.09 10.67
N GLY A 290 15.62 3.21 9.98
CA GLY A 290 16.93 3.86 9.91
C GLY A 290 17.45 4.28 11.29
N GLY A 291 16.56 4.75 12.17
CA GLY A 291 16.89 5.16 13.54
C GLY A 291 17.23 4.00 14.48
N MET A 292 16.70 2.79 14.24
CA MET A 292 17.04 1.60 15.02
C MET A 292 18.40 1.01 14.65
N GLY A 293 18.89 1.28 13.42
CA GLY A 293 20.23 0.87 12.99
C GLY A 293 20.53 -0.62 13.18
N THR A 294 21.75 -0.96 13.59
CA THR A 294 22.20 -2.35 13.81
C THR A 294 21.60 -3.03 15.05
N ASN A 295 20.82 -2.31 15.87
CA ASN A 295 20.24 -2.85 17.10
C ASN A 295 18.92 -3.60 16.85
N MET A 296 18.41 -3.58 15.62
CA MET A 296 17.15 -4.20 15.26
C MET A 296 17.32 -5.71 15.02
N ASN A 297 16.51 -6.53 15.70
CA ASN A 297 16.50 -7.97 15.45
C ASN A 297 15.87 -8.28 14.06
N ALA A 298 16.16 -9.47 13.53
CA ALA A 298 15.71 -9.87 12.19
C ALA A 298 14.18 -9.85 12.03
N THR A 299 13.44 -10.14 13.10
CA THR A 299 11.96 -10.11 13.08
C THR A 299 11.45 -8.68 12.98
N SER A 300 11.92 -7.75 13.83
CA SER A 300 11.57 -6.34 13.77
C SER A 300 11.90 -5.73 12.40
N LYS A 301 13.04 -6.11 11.81
CA LYS A 301 13.39 -5.70 10.45
C LYS A 301 12.37 -6.20 9.44
N ALA A 302 12.07 -7.50 9.47
CA ALA A 302 11.12 -8.10 8.55
C ALA A 302 9.70 -7.49 8.68
N VAL A 303 9.28 -7.17 9.90
CA VAL A 303 7.99 -6.50 10.16
C VAL A 303 7.98 -5.09 9.58
N LEU A 304 9.05 -4.30 9.74
CA LEU A 304 9.14 -2.97 9.15
C LEU A 304 9.22 -3.02 7.61
N ASP A 305 9.93 -3.98 7.04
CA ASP A 305 9.98 -4.23 5.60
C ASP A 305 8.62 -4.68 5.05
N TYR A 306 7.86 -5.47 5.82
CA TYR A 306 6.48 -5.81 5.51
C TYR A 306 5.58 -4.57 5.58
N CYS A 307 5.68 -3.76 6.65
CA CYS A 307 4.91 -2.53 6.80
C CYS A 307 5.14 -1.55 5.64
N LYS A 308 6.40 -1.29 5.26
CA LYS A 308 6.71 -0.45 4.09
C LYS A 308 6.03 -0.96 2.82
N ARG A 309 6.08 -2.26 2.58
CA ARG A 309 5.51 -2.91 1.40
C ARG A 309 4.00 -2.76 1.33
N VAL A 310 3.28 -3.00 2.43
CA VAL A 310 1.82 -2.85 2.45
C VAL A 310 1.41 -1.38 2.36
N LEU A 311 2.16 -0.45 2.96
CA LEU A 311 1.93 0.99 2.78
C LEU A 311 2.18 1.44 1.33
N MET A 312 3.15 0.85 0.63
CA MET A 312 3.32 1.08 -0.82
C MET A 312 2.11 0.56 -1.62
N TYR A 313 1.58 -0.61 -1.29
CA TYR A 313 0.36 -1.10 -1.94
C TYR A 313 -0.84 -0.18 -1.70
N ALA A 314 -0.95 0.39 -0.49
CA ALA A 314 -1.96 1.38 -0.16
C ALA A 314 -1.84 2.64 -1.03
N LEU A 315 -0.61 3.12 -1.27
CA LEU A 315 -0.37 4.25 -2.18
C LEU A 315 -0.74 3.92 -3.63
N GLU A 316 -0.35 2.76 -4.13
CA GLU A 316 -0.69 2.31 -5.49
C GLU A 316 -2.20 2.15 -5.69
N ASP A 317 -2.94 1.63 -4.69
CA ASP A 317 -4.40 1.53 -4.76
C ASP A 317 -5.05 2.91 -4.72
N LEU A 318 -4.57 3.84 -3.89
CA LEU A 318 -5.07 5.22 -3.88
C LEU A 318 -4.81 5.96 -5.17
N GLU A 319 -3.64 5.76 -5.79
CA GLU A 319 -3.35 6.30 -7.13
C GLU A 319 -4.36 5.79 -8.14
N THR A 320 -4.59 4.48 -8.15
CA THR A 320 -5.58 3.85 -9.03
C THR A 320 -6.99 4.41 -8.77
N ILE A 321 -7.39 4.59 -7.51
CA ILE A 321 -8.70 5.17 -7.15
C ILE A 321 -8.82 6.60 -7.71
N VAL A 322 -7.80 7.44 -7.52
CA VAL A 322 -7.81 8.84 -7.98
C VAL A 322 -7.82 8.91 -9.51
N GLU A 323 -7.09 8.03 -10.19
CA GLU A 323 -7.07 7.93 -11.66
C GLU A 323 -8.43 7.51 -12.21
N GLU A 324 -9.01 6.43 -11.66
CA GLU A 324 -10.29 5.86 -12.11
C GLU A 324 -11.47 6.78 -11.81
N MET A 325 -11.36 7.59 -10.75
CA MET A 325 -12.38 8.59 -10.41
C MET A 325 -12.45 9.75 -11.42
N GLY A 326 -11.33 10.06 -12.09
CA GLY A 326 -11.25 11.16 -13.05
C GLY A 326 -11.44 12.56 -12.42
N GLU A 327 -11.98 13.50 -13.21
CA GLU A 327 -12.36 14.84 -12.72
C GLU A 327 -13.80 14.90 -12.18
N ASP A 328 -14.67 14.02 -12.65
CA ASP A 328 -16.08 13.98 -12.25
C ASP A 328 -16.46 12.61 -11.70
N LEU A 329 -16.78 12.59 -10.41
CA LEU A 329 -17.19 11.38 -9.70
C LEU A 329 -18.44 10.72 -10.32
N GLN A 330 -19.30 11.48 -11.00
CA GLN A 330 -20.50 10.94 -11.66
C GLN A 330 -20.14 9.92 -12.75
N GLN A 331 -19.03 10.14 -13.47
CA GLN A 331 -18.55 9.22 -14.51
C GLN A 331 -18.09 7.88 -13.95
N SER A 332 -17.84 7.83 -12.65
CA SER A 332 -17.37 6.65 -11.92
C SER A 332 -18.49 5.85 -11.27
N GLY A 333 -19.77 6.19 -11.54
CA GLY A 333 -20.93 5.54 -10.93
C GLY A 333 -20.85 4.01 -10.97
N THR A 334 -20.58 3.43 -12.14
CA THR A 334 -20.46 1.97 -12.32
C THR A 334 -19.23 1.34 -11.64
N LYS A 335 -18.23 2.15 -11.29
CA LYS A 335 -16.97 1.72 -10.65
C LYS A 335 -16.97 1.95 -9.13
N LEU A 336 -17.98 2.61 -8.58
CA LEU A 336 -17.97 3.08 -7.19
C LEU A 336 -17.75 1.94 -6.18
N ASP A 337 -18.31 0.75 -6.41
CA ASP A 337 -18.09 -0.40 -5.52
C ASP A 337 -16.68 -0.98 -5.63
N GLN A 338 -16.07 -0.94 -6.81
CA GLN A 338 -14.66 -1.29 -7.01
C GLN A 338 -13.75 -0.29 -6.28
N LEU A 339 -14.04 1.01 -6.38
CA LEU A 339 -13.30 2.06 -5.67
C LEU A 339 -13.39 1.88 -4.15
N LYS A 340 -14.58 1.58 -3.61
CA LYS A 340 -14.78 1.24 -2.19
C LYS A 340 -13.96 0.02 -1.78
N GLN A 341 -13.90 -1.01 -2.63
CA GLN A 341 -13.13 -2.22 -2.35
C GLN A 341 -11.62 -1.95 -2.29
N TRP A 342 -11.09 -1.15 -3.22
CA TRP A 342 -9.68 -0.74 -3.16
C TRP A 342 -9.40 0.12 -1.92
N LEU A 343 -10.29 1.06 -1.59
CA LEU A 343 -10.13 1.89 -0.40
C LEU A 343 -10.21 1.08 0.91
N THR A 344 -11.01 0.01 0.90
CA THR A 344 -11.06 -0.99 1.96
C THR A 344 -9.71 -1.71 2.09
N GLY A 345 -9.08 -2.07 0.97
CA GLY A 345 -7.72 -2.61 0.93
C GLY A 345 -6.67 -1.63 1.49
N VAL A 346 -6.75 -0.35 1.13
CA VAL A 346 -5.87 0.72 1.65
C VAL A 346 -5.88 0.76 3.18
N PHE A 347 -7.07 0.67 3.80
CA PHE A 347 -7.20 0.64 5.25
C PHE A 347 -6.60 -0.64 5.85
N ASN A 348 -6.87 -1.80 5.25
CA ASN A 348 -6.35 -3.08 5.73
C ASN A 348 -4.83 -3.12 5.72
N TYR A 349 -4.16 -2.64 4.68
CA TYR A 349 -2.70 -2.58 4.65
C TYR A 349 -2.11 -1.80 5.83
N GLN A 350 -2.77 -0.72 6.29
CA GLN A 350 -2.32 0.04 7.45
C GLN A 350 -2.52 -0.73 8.75
N THR A 351 -3.59 -1.54 8.85
CA THR A 351 -3.82 -2.43 9.99
C THR A 351 -2.85 -3.61 9.97
N ASP A 352 -2.63 -4.26 8.83
CA ASP A 352 -1.70 -5.37 8.65
C ASP A 352 -0.27 -4.96 9.03
N CYS A 353 0.14 -3.74 8.68
CA CYS A 353 1.42 -3.18 9.13
C CYS A 353 1.59 -3.23 10.67
N LEU A 354 0.55 -2.93 11.44
CA LEU A 354 0.60 -2.91 12.91
C LEU A 354 0.41 -4.29 13.54
N ASP A 355 -0.26 -5.20 12.83
CA ASP A 355 -0.64 -6.51 13.37
C ASP A 355 0.54 -7.46 13.49
N ASP A 356 1.49 -7.36 12.57
CA ASP A 356 2.74 -8.12 12.62
C ASP A 356 3.75 -7.58 13.66
N ILE A 357 3.51 -6.40 14.25
CA ILE A 357 4.37 -5.85 15.30
C ILE A 357 3.95 -6.41 16.66
N GLU A 358 4.76 -7.32 17.19
CA GLU A 358 4.62 -7.89 18.54
C GLU A 358 5.31 -7.04 19.62
N GLU A 359 6.42 -6.38 19.29
CA GLU A 359 7.18 -5.58 20.25
C GLU A 359 6.36 -4.33 20.64
N VAL A 360 6.10 -4.18 21.93
CA VAL A 360 5.10 -3.25 22.47
C VAL A 360 5.48 -1.80 22.15
N GLU A 361 6.74 -1.42 22.31
CA GLU A 361 7.17 -0.03 22.14
C GLU A 361 7.20 0.35 20.65
N LEU A 362 7.72 -0.53 19.80
CA LEU A 362 7.68 -0.38 18.34
C LEU A 362 6.25 -0.32 17.84
N LYS A 363 5.34 -1.15 18.37
CA LYS A 363 3.92 -1.13 17.97
C LYS A 363 3.28 0.21 18.31
N LYS A 364 3.63 0.79 19.46
CA LYS A 364 3.16 2.11 19.87
C LYS A 364 3.73 3.21 18.98
N ILE A 365 5.04 3.23 18.75
CA ILE A 365 5.72 4.21 17.87
C ILE A 365 5.11 4.17 16.47
N MET A 366 4.95 2.97 15.90
CA MET A 366 4.36 2.77 14.59
C MET A 366 2.88 3.17 14.57
N GLY A 367 2.12 2.78 15.60
CA GLY A 367 0.72 3.16 15.75
C GLY A 367 0.51 4.67 15.77
N GLU A 368 1.37 5.40 16.48
CA GLU A 368 1.35 6.87 16.51
C GLU A 368 1.73 7.46 15.14
N GLY A 369 2.80 6.98 14.51
CA GLY A 369 3.29 7.47 13.22
C GLY A 369 2.36 7.22 12.04
N ILE A 370 1.49 6.20 12.12
CA ILE A 370 0.48 5.92 11.08
C ILE A 370 -0.94 6.32 11.48
N SER A 371 -1.16 6.84 12.69
CA SER A 371 -2.50 7.18 13.21
C SER A 371 -3.28 8.12 12.30
N ASN A 372 -2.65 9.21 11.85
CA ASN A 372 -3.29 10.20 10.99
C ASN A 372 -3.73 9.60 9.65
N SER A 373 -2.90 8.75 9.05
CA SER A 373 -3.28 8.09 7.80
C SER A 373 -4.42 7.09 8.02
N LYS A 374 -4.46 6.35 9.14
CA LYS A 374 -5.61 5.48 9.46
C LYS A 374 -6.90 6.26 9.63
N VAL A 375 -6.86 7.42 10.30
CA VAL A 375 -8.05 8.29 10.47
C VAL A 375 -8.55 8.82 9.13
N LEU A 376 -7.65 9.32 8.26
CA LEU A 376 -8.07 9.82 6.95
C LEU A 376 -8.58 8.70 6.06
N THR A 377 -7.93 7.53 5.99
CA THR A 377 -8.46 6.41 5.21
C THR A 377 -9.83 5.95 5.74
N SER A 378 -10.00 5.88 7.07
CA SER A 378 -11.29 5.59 7.71
C SER A 378 -12.38 6.57 7.27
N ASN A 379 -12.09 7.87 7.32
CA ASN A 379 -13.03 8.90 6.88
C ASN A 379 -13.29 8.83 5.37
N ALA A 380 -12.28 8.50 4.56
CA ALA A 380 -12.45 8.35 3.12
C ALA A 380 -13.43 7.21 2.81
N ILE A 381 -13.36 6.08 3.54
CA ILE A 381 -14.32 4.97 3.42
C ILE A 381 -15.74 5.45 3.74
N ASP A 382 -15.92 6.22 4.82
CA ASP A 382 -17.23 6.73 5.23
C ASP A 382 -17.80 7.73 4.21
N ILE A 383 -16.95 8.62 3.67
CA ILE A 383 -17.30 9.53 2.57
C ILE A 383 -17.79 8.70 1.38
N PHE A 384 -17.03 7.70 0.93
CA PHE A 384 -17.40 6.87 -0.21
C PHE A 384 -18.69 6.07 -0.01
N HIS A 385 -19.00 5.63 1.22
CA HIS A 385 -20.28 4.99 1.51
C HIS A 385 -21.47 5.92 1.43
N SER A 386 -21.28 7.19 1.78
CA SER A 386 -22.34 8.18 1.84
C SER A 386 -22.36 9.13 0.64
N VAL A 387 -21.41 8.99 -0.29
CA VAL A 387 -21.15 9.99 -1.33
C VAL A 387 -22.35 10.22 -2.24
N VAL A 388 -23.08 9.16 -2.60
CA VAL A 388 -24.32 9.23 -3.39
C VAL A 388 -25.37 10.09 -2.67
N THR A 389 -25.55 9.87 -1.37
CA THR A 389 -26.49 10.62 -0.52
C THR A 389 -26.04 12.08 -0.36
N ALA A 390 -24.75 12.31 -0.12
CA ALA A 390 -24.18 13.65 0.03
C ALA A 390 -24.34 14.48 -1.26
N MET A 391 -24.02 13.88 -2.42
CA MET A 391 -24.18 14.54 -3.72
C MET A 391 -25.65 14.89 -4.01
N ALA A 392 -26.58 13.99 -3.69
CA ALA A 392 -28.01 14.27 -3.83
C ALA A 392 -28.47 15.45 -2.96
N GLN A 393 -28.00 15.54 -1.71
CA GLN A 393 -28.28 16.67 -0.81
C GLN A 393 -27.69 17.99 -1.30
N MET A 394 -26.62 17.93 -2.09
CA MET A 394 -25.98 19.08 -2.73
C MET A 394 -26.60 19.46 -4.09
N GLY A 395 -27.70 18.80 -4.49
CA GLY A 395 -28.43 19.14 -5.72
C GLY A 395 -27.84 18.55 -7.01
N VAL A 396 -26.91 17.58 -6.90
CA VAL A 396 -26.41 16.82 -8.04
C VAL A 396 -27.47 15.80 -8.48
N LYS A 397 -27.72 15.69 -9.79
CA LYS A 397 -28.61 14.65 -10.33
C LYS A 397 -27.88 13.31 -10.34
N VAL A 398 -28.31 12.40 -9.47
CA VAL A 398 -27.62 11.12 -9.19
C VAL A 398 -28.28 9.93 -9.89
N ASP A 399 -29.07 10.18 -10.94
CA ASP A 399 -29.98 9.18 -11.51
C ASP A 399 -29.24 7.97 -12.12
N ASP A 400 -27.97 8.14 -12.51
CA ASP A 400 -27.08 7.05 -12.97
C ASP A 400 -26.31 6.35 -11.84
N MET A 401 -26.15 6.96 -10.64
CA MET A 401 -25.44 6.33 -9.51
C MET A 401 -26.38 5.61 -8.52
N LYS A 402 -27.70 5.87 -8.57
CA LYS A 402 -28.71 5.22 -7.71
C LYS A 402 -28.83 3.71 -7.94
N ASN A 403 -28.51 3.22 -9.15
CA ASN A 403 -28.51 1.78 -9.43
C ASN A 403 -27.32 1.02 -8.79
N ILE A 404 -26.38 1.73 -8.15
CA ILE A 404 -25.21 1.15 -7.45
C ILE A 404 -25.40 1.10 -5.93
N THR A 405 -26.43 1.76 -5.38
CA THR A 405 -26.69 1.83 -3.92
C THR A 405 -27.91 1.02 -3.52
N MET A 406 -27.86 -0.31 -3.68
CA MET A 406 -28.86 -1.22 -3.11
C MET A 406 -28.16 -2.33 -2.32
N GLY A 407 -27.46 -1.92 -1.26
CA GLY A 407 -26.96 -2.78 -0.19
C GLY A 407 -27.62 -2.44 1.15
N ALA A 408 -28.91 -2.11 1.15
CA ALA A 408 -29.73 -2.00 2.34
C ALA A 408 -31.19 -2.25 1.96
N GLY A 409 -31.87 -3.12 2.70
CA GLY A 409 -33.12 -3.76 2.32
C GLY A 409 -34.20 -2.84 1.74
N ALA A 410 -34.60 -3.10 0.50
CA ALA A 410 -35.92 -2.84 -0.02
C ALA A 410 -36.19 -3.85 -1.14
N GLY A 411 -37.23 -4.66 -0.98
CA GLY A 411 -37.67 -5.60 -2.00
C GLY A 411 -37.99 -4.87 -3.29
N GLY A 412 -37.23 -5.15 -4.34
CA GLY A 412 -37.41 -4.57 -5.67
C GLY A 412 -36.55 -5.32 -6.66
N ALA A 413 -37.20 -5.96 -7.63
CA ALA A 413 -36.62 -6.88 -8.59
C ALA A 413 -35.32 -6.37 -9.24
N ALA A 414 -34.36 -7.27 -9.38
CA ALA A 414 -33.15 -7.14 -10.19
C ALA A 414 -33.43 -6.41 -11.51
N ARG A 415 -33.06 -5.14 -11.60
CA ARG A 415 -33.28 -4.35 -12.82
C ARG A 415 -32.06 -3.50 -13.15
N ARG A 416 -31.43 -3.92 -14.25
CA ARG A 416 -30.51 -3.20 -15.16
C ARG A 416 -29.05 -2.98 -14.72
N LEU A 417 -28.21 -3.97 -15.09
CA LEU A 417 -26.75 -3.86 -15.29
C LEU A 417 -26.34 -4.40 -16.69
N LEU A 418 -27.24 -4.34 -17.69
CA LEU A 418 -27.08 -5.04 -18.97
C LEU A 418 -26.57 -4.17 -20.14
N GLU A 419 -26.25 -2.89 -19.95
CA GLU A 419 -25.97 -1.98 -21.09
C GLU A 419 -24.56 -2.09 -21.68
N ASP A 420 -23.59 -2.67 -20.95
CA ASP A 420 -22.19 -2.75 -21.40
C ASP A 420 -21.79 -4.12 -21.99
N ASN A 421 -22.79 -4.96 -22.21
CA ASN A 421 -22.62 -6.29 -22.78
C ASN A 421 -22.91 -6.27 -24.30
N ASP A 422 -22.26 -7.18 -25.03
CA ASP A 422 -22.61 -7.47 -26.42
C ASP A 422 -23.98 -8.18 -26.51
N SER A 423 -24.43 -8.45 -27.73
CA SER A 423 -25.70 -9.15 -27.99
C SER A 423 -25.76 -10.58 -27.43
N LYS A 424 -24.68 -11.08 -26.81
CA LYS A 424 -24.59 -12.38 -26.15
C LYS A 424 -24.43 -12.26 -24.63
N GLY A 425 -24.53 -11.05 -24.07
CA GLY A 425 -24.41 -10.83 -22.63
C GLY A 425 -22.96 -10.76 -22.12
N LEU A 426 -21.96 -10.57 -23.00
CA LEU A 426 -20.54 -10.52 -22.62
C LEU A 426 -20.00 -9.08 -22.61
N PRO A 427 -19.21 -8.64 -21.60
CA PRO A 427 -18.79 -7.24 -21.52
C PRO A 427 -17.91 -6.80 -22.70
N LYS A 428 -18.18 -5.61 -23.23
CA LYS A 428 -17.52 -5.07 -24.44
C LYS A 428 -16.05 -4.72 -24.22
N TRP A 429 -15.65 -4.38 -23.00
CA TRP A 429 -14.27 -4.05 -22.63
C TRP A 429 -13.33 -5.27 -22.58
N PHE A 430 -13.84 -6.50 -22.66
CA PHE A 430 -13.02 -7.70 -22.84
C PHE A 430 -12.50 -7.86 -24.27
N SER A 431 -11.33 -8.50 -24.40
CA SER A 431 -10.83 -8.92 -25.71
C SER A 431 -11.75 -9.96 -26.34
N GLY A 432 -11.89 -9.96 -27.66
CA GLY A 432 -12.70 -10.95 -28.37
C GLY A 432 -12.23 -12.41 -28.19
N LYS A 433 -10.99 -12.63 -27.72
CA LYS A 433 -10.45 -13.96 -27.40
C LYS A 433 -10.97 -14.47 -26.06
N ASP A 434 -10.99 -13.62 -25.04
CA ASP A 434 -11.50 -13.96 -23.72
C ASP A 434 -13.01 -14.18 -23.77
N ARG A 435 -13.75 -13.33 -24.49
CA ARG A 435 -15.18 -13.55 -24.78
C ARG A 435 -15.46 -14.90 -25.45
N LYS A 436 -14.58 -15.38 -26.33
CA LYS A 436 -14.69 -16.70 -26.98
C LYS A 436 -14.37 -17.86 -26.02
N LEU A 437 -13.45 -17.67 -25.09
CA LEU A 437 -13.15 -18.64 -24.03
C LEU A 437 -14.37 -18.82 -23.12
N MET A 438 -14.98 -17.72 -22.69
CA MET A 438 -16.18 -17.75 -21.83
C MET A 438 -17.42 -18.31 -22.55
N ALA A 439 -17.61 -17.99 -23.84
CA ALA A 439 -18.71 -18.55 -24.63
C ALA A 439 -18.58 -20.07 -24.88
N LYS A 440 -17.35 -20.62 -24.89
CA LYS A 440 -17.09 -22.06 -25.13
C LYS A 440 -17.14 -22.91 -23.86
N ALA A 441 -16.98 -22.30 -22.70
CA ALA A 441 -17.02 -23.01 -21.43
C ALA A 441 -18.45 -23.18 -20.86
N GLY A 442 -19.45 -22.57 -21.51
CA GLY A 442 -20.85 -22.53 -21.08
C GLY A 442 -21.87 -23.35 -21.89
N ARG A 443 -21.47 -24.32 -22.71
CA ARG A 443 -22.43 -25.25 -23.37
C ARG A 443 -21.98 -26.68 -23.23
N GLY A 444 -22.56 -27.39 -22.25
CA GLY A 444 -22.59 -28.84 -22.28
C GLY A 444 -23.26 -29.30 -23.57
N ALA A 445 -22.49 -29.96 -24.44
CA ALA A 445 -23.00 -30.75 -25.55
C ALA A 445 -22.86 -32.24 -25.19
N PRO A 446 -23.79 -33.10 -25.64
CA PRO A 446 -23.97 -34.43 -25.09
C PRO A 446 -22.80 -35.35 -25.40
N ALA A 447 -22.61 -36.31 -24.49
CA ALA A 447 -21.62 -37.37 -24.56
C ALA A 447 -21.65 -38.10 -25.91
N GLY A 448 -20.48 -38.21 -26.55
CA GLY A 448 -20.28 -39.05 -27.72
C GLY A 448 -18.99 -38.70 -28.46
N GLY A 449 -17.95 -39.51 -28.28
CA GLY A 449 -16.71 -39.44 -29.07
C GLY A 449 -15.45 -39.59 -28.24
N ASP A 450 -14.95 -40.83 -28.20
CA ASP A 450 -13.70 -41.31 -27.60
C ASP A 450 -12.46 -40.93 -28.43
N ASP A 451 -11.44 -40.35 -27.79
CA ASP A 451 -10.02 -40.69 -27.94
C ASP A 451 -9.08 -39.93 -26.95
N GLY A 452 -8.91 -40.50 -25.74
CA GLY A 452 -7.78 -40.30 -24.80
C GLY A 452 -7.75 -38.94 -24.05
N ILE A 453 -7.76 -38.84 -22.72
CA ILE A 453 -7.31 -39.70 -21.61
C ILE A 453 -8.20 -39.26 -20.42
N GLY A 454 -8.91 -40.18 -19.74
CA GLY A 454 -9.72 -39.90 -18.53
C GLY A 454 -8.86 -39.73 -17.27
N GLU A 455 -9.33 -39.23 -16.12
CA GLU A 455 -10.70 -39.01 -15.62
C GLU A 455 -10.74 -37.80 -14.66
N GLY A 456 -11.85 -37.05 -14.69
CA GLY A 456 -12.13 -35.92 -13.80
C GLY A 456 -13.04 -34.89 -14.50
N GLY A 457 -14.36 -35.13 -14.43
CA GLY A 457 -15.37 -34.59 -15.35
C GLY A 457 -15.50 -33.05 -15.46
N GLY A 458 -15.69 -32.61 -16.71
CA GLY A 458 -16.08 -31.25 -17.08
C GLY A 458 -15.72 -30.95 -18.54
N GLY A 459 -16.57 -31.35 -19.48
CA GLY A 459 -16.39 -31.17 -20.93
C GLY A 459 -16.42 -29.70 -21.39
N GLY A 460 -15.38 -28.93 -21.08
CA GLY A 460 -15.06 -27.64 -21.67
C GLY A 460 -13.92 -27.79 -22.69
N GLY A 461 -13.97 -27.10 -23.82
CA GLY A 461 -12.92 -27.17 -24.84
C GLY A 461 -11.52 -26.87 -24.26
N LYS A 462 -10.49 -27.58 -24.75
CA LYS A 462 -9.08 -27.48 -24.29
C LYS A 462 -8.65 -26.02 -24.12
N ILE A 463 -8.42 -25.59 -22.88
CA ILE A 463 -7.91 -24.25 -22.55
C ILE A 463 -6.49 -24.13 -23.10
N LYS A 464 -6.24 -23.20 -24.02
CA LYS A 464 -4.90 -22.97 -24.56
C LYS A 464 -4.08 -22.14 -23.57
N ALA A 465 -3.03 -22.72 -23.01
CA ALA A 465 -2.12 -22.02 -22.12
C ALA A 465 -1.26 -20.97 -22.85
N THR A 466 -1.01 -19.84 -22.19
CA THR A 466 -0.02 -18.83 -22.59
C THR A 466 1.38 -19.33 -22.29
N HIS A 467 1.55 -19.88 -21.08
CA HIS A 467 2.81 -20.44 -20.60
C HIS A 467 2.63 -21.84 -20.03
N VAL A 468 3.64 -22.69 -20.22
CA VAL A 468 3.67 -24.05 -19.66
C VAL A 468 4.90 -24.19 -18.76
N VAL A 469 4.68 -24.61 -17.53
CA VAL A 469 5.72 -24.89 -16.54
C VAL A 469 5.86 -26.40 -16.39
N ALA A 470 7.07 -26.94 -16.56
CA ALA A 470 7.33 -28.36 -16.36
C ALA A 470 8.73 -28.61 -15.80
N LYS A 471 8.81 -29.33 -14.68
CA LYS A 471 10.10 -29.66 -14.03
C LYS A 471 11.00 -30.54 -14.89
N ASP A 472 10.40 -31.41 -15.70
CA ASP A 472 11.10 -32.33 -16.61
C ASP A 472 11.69 -31.63 -17.84
N GLY A 473 11.45 -30.32 -18.01
CA GLY A 473 11.92 -29.54 -19.16
C GLY A 473 11.01 -29.64 -20.40
N SER A 474 9.86 -30.32 -20.32
CA SER A 474 8.88 -30.40 -21.41
C SER A 474 7.99 -29.16 -21.56
N GLY A 475 8.21 -28.13 -20.73
CA GLY A 475 7.52 -26.84 -20.72
C GLY A 475 8.46 -25.69 -21.12
N GLN A 476 7.91 -24.48 -21.19
CA GLN A 476 8.70 -23.27 -21.47
C GLN A 476 9.55 -22.84 -20.27
N PHE A 477 9.06 -23.08 -19.05
CA PHE A 477 9.70 -22.69 -17.80
C PHE A 477 9.84 -23.90 -16.87
N LYS A 478 10.85 -23.87 -16.00
CA LYS A 478 11.05 -24.88 -14.95
C LYS A 478 10.40 -24.47 -13.64
N THR A 479 10.21 -23.17 -13.42
CA THR A 479 9.59 -22.60 -12.23
C THR A 479 8.33 -21.82 -12.57
N ILE A 480 7.44 -21.71 -11.60
CA ILE A 480 6.18 -20.98 -11.71
C ILE A 480 6.46 -19.48 -11.68
N SER A 481 7.41 -19.05 -10.84
CA SER A 481 7.83 -17.65 -10.73
C SER A 481 8.32 -17.07 -12.07
N GLU A 482 9.10 -17.83 -12.85
CA GLU A 482 9.53 -17.43 -14.20
C GLU A 482 8.33 -17.22 -15.13
N ALA A 483 7.36 -18.14 -15.12
CA ALA A 483 6.16 -18.03 -15.96
C ALA A 483 5.29 -16.83 -15.58
N VAL A 484 5.17 -16.52 -14.28
CA VAL A 484 4.48 -15.31 -13.80
C VAL A 484 5.20 -14.05 -14.29
N MET A 485 6.53 -14.03 -14.25
CA MET A 485 7.31 -12.88 -14.71
C MET A 485 7.24 -12.67 -16.22
N ALA A 486 7.05 -13.74 -16.99
CA ALA A 486 6.87 -13.72 -18.44
C ALA A 486 5.49 -13.17 -18.87
N CYS A 487 4.48 -13.19 -18.01
CA CYS A 487 3.19 -12.58 -18.29
C CYS A 487 3.30 -11.05 -18.45
N PRO A 488 2.50 -10.39 -19.30
CA PRO A 488 2.54 -8.93 -19.43
C PRO A 488 2.16 -8.20 -18.14
N ASP A 489 2.79 -7.05 -17.89
CA ASP A 489 2.33 -6.10 -16.87
C ASP A 489 1.05 -5.41 -17.34
N LYS A 490 0.11 -5.09 -16.42
CA LYS A 490 -1.19 -4.46 -16.70
C LYS A 490 -1.94 -5.11 -17.88
N ASN A 491 -1.94 -6.45 -17.90
CA ASN A 491 -2.48 -7.25 -18.98
C ASN A 491 -3.99 -7.02 -19.16
N PRO A 492 -4.45 -6.52 -20.33
CA PRO A 492 -5.88 -6.34 -20.61
C PRO A 492 -6.62 -7.67 -20.86
N GLY A 493 -5.89 -8.77 -21.11
CA GLY A 493 -6.43 -10.12 -21.23
C GLY A 493 -6.02 -11.01 -20.06
N ARG A 494 -6.19 -12.32 -20.21
CA ARG A 494 -5.78 -13.33 -19.21
C ARG A 494 -4.42 -13.94 -19.56
N CYS A 495 -3.50 -14.03 -18.60
CA CYS A 495 -2.30 -14.85 -18.74
C CYS A 495 -2.56 -16.23 -18.17
N ILE A 496 -2.60 -17.26 -19.03
CA ILE A 496 -2.95 -18.63 -18.64
C ILE A 496 -1.64 -19.42 -18.46
N ILE A 497 -1.38 -19.89 -17.25
CA ILE A 497 -0.20 -20.69 -16.92
C ILE A 497 -0.65 -22.12 -16.60
N HIS A 498 -0.20 -23.08 -17.41
CA HIS A 498 -0.36 -24.50 -17.15
C HIS A 498 0.85 -25.02 -16.38
N ILE A 499 0.63 -25.61 -15.22
CA ILE A 499 1.68 -26.15 -14.36
C ILE A 499 1.56 -27.68 -14.39
N LYS A 500 2.52 -28.35 -15.02
CA LYS A 500 2.48 -29.82 -15.12
C LYS A 500 2.63 -30.51 -13.77
N ALA A 501 2.38 -31.81 -13.73
CA ALA A 501 2.61 -32.64 -12.57
C ALA A 501 4.06 -32.49 -12.04
N GLY A 502 4.19 -32.40 -10.72
CA GLY A 502 5.45 -32.21 -10.02
C GLY A 502 5.28 -31.48 -8.69
N ILE A 503 6.29 -31.61 -7.82
CA ILE A 503 6.38 -30.88 -6.56
C ILE A 503 7.30 -29.68 -6.76
N TYR A 504 6.74 -28.47 -6.83
CA TYR A 504 7.44 -27.20 -7.00
C TYR A 504 7.74 -26.58 -5.63
N ASN A 505 9.00 -26.66 -5.20
CA ASN A 505 9.45 -26.04 -3.95
C ASN A 505 9.92 -24.61 -4.23
N GLU A 506 8.99 -23.66 -4.20
CA GLU A 506 9.24 -22.24 -4.45
C GLU A 506 8.18 -21.35 -3.78
N GLN A 507 8.58 -20.15 -3.37
CA GLN A 507 7.65 -19.11 -2.94
C GLN A 507 7.17 -18.30 -4.14
N VAL A 508 6.00 -18.64 -4.68
CA VAL A 508 5.40 -17.89 -5.80
C VAL A 508 4.78 -16.59 -5.30
N ARG A 509 5.27 -15.45 -5.80
CA ARG A 509 4.72 -14.13 -5.51
C ARG A 509 4.18 -13.52 -6.80
N ILE A 510 2.92 -13.08 -6.78
CA ILE A 510 2.30 -12.36 -7.90
C ILE A 510 2.43 -10.85 -7.63
N PRO A 511 3.30 -10.13 -8.35
CA PRO A 511 3.41 -8.68 -8.20
C PRO A 511 2.08 -8.02 -8.60
N LYS A 512 1.73 -6.89 -7.97
CA LYS A 512 0.47 -6.17 -8.23
C LYS A 512 0.28 -5.76 -9.69
N LYS A 513 1.37 -5.43 -10.39
CA LYS A 513 1.36 -5.15 -11.83
C LYS A 513 1.06 -6.36 -12.72
N LYS A 514 1.17 -7.60 -12.22
CA LYS A 514 0.81 -8.84 -12.91
C LYS A 514 -0.65 -9.20 -12.62
N ASN A 515 -1.58 -8.44 -13.18
CA ASN A 515 -3.01 -8.70 -13.07
C ASN A 515 -3.46 -9.83 -14.02
N ASN A 516 -4.67 -10.37 -13.79
CA ASN A 516 -5.34 -11.34 -14.66
C ASN A 516 -4.53 -12.64 -14.92
N ILE A 517 -3.80 -13.12 -13.92
CA ILE A 517 -3.12 -14.43 -13.97
C ILE A 517 -4.13 -15.53 -13.66
N PHE A 518 -4.16 -16.58 -14.47
CA PHE A 518 -4.92 -17.81 -14.22
C PHE A 518 -3.98 -19.01 -14.30
N MET A 519 -3.90 -19.78 -13.22
CA MET A 519 -3.05 -20.96 -13.13
C MET A 519 -3.89 -22.21 -12.98
N PHE A 520 -3.50 -23.30 -13.65
CA PHE A 520 -4.11 -24.62 -13.44
C PHE A 520 -3.04 -25.72 -13.50
N GLY A 521 -3.22 -26.74 -12.66
CA GLY A 521 -2.33 -27.90 -12.57
C GLY A 521 -2.89 -29.13 -13.30
N ASP A 522 -2.10 -30.20 -13.42
CA ASP A 522 -2.54 -31.51 -13.94
C ASP A 522 -3.44 -32.27 -12.95
N GLY A 523 -3.55 -31.77 -11.71
CA GLY A 523 -4.44 -32.27 -10.68
C GLY A 523 -3.99 -31.84 -9.29
N ALA A 524 -4.92 -31.69 -8.36
CA ALA A 524 -4.63 -31.21 -6.99
C ALA A 524 -3.65 -32.11 -6.22
N THR A 525 -3.56 -33.40 -6.56
CA THR A 525 -2.61 -34.37 -5.97
C THR A 525 -1.33 -34.57 -6.79
N GLN A 526 -1.26 -34.00 -8.00
CA GLN A 526 -0.15 -34.20 -8.94
C GLN A 526 0.72 -32.97 -9.07
N THR A 527 0.12 -31.78 -9.04
CA THR A 527 0.81 -30.49 -9.10
C THR A 527 0.78 -29.87 -7.72
N ILE A 528 1.91 -29.92 -7.00
CA ILE A 528 2.02 -29.43 -5.63
C ILE A 528 2.98 -28.24 -5.62
N ILE A 529 2.53 -27.10 -5.12
CA ILE A 529 3.38 -25.94 -4.83
C ILE A 529 3.63 -25.94 -3.33
N THR A 530 4.88 -25.98 -2.89
CA THR A 530 5.25 -26.11 -1.48
C THR A 530 6.31 -25.11 -1.08
N PHE A 531 6.27 -24.71 0.19
CA PHE A 531 7.26 -23.86 0.85
C PHE A 531 7.15 -24.06 2.37
N ASP A 532 8.20 -23.75 3.13
CA ASP A 532 8.34 -24.18 4.54
C ASP A 532 8.65 -23.03 5.54
N ARG A 533 8.22 -21.79 5.24
CA ARG A 533 8.38 -20.66 6.17
C ARG A 533 7.39 -20.69 7.33
N SER A 534 7.90 -20.42 8.54
CA SER A 534 7.08 -20.20 9.74
C SER A 534 7.69 -19.14 10.65
N VAL A 535 6.86 -18.43 11.42
CA VAL A 535 7.33 -17.39 12.36
C VAL A 535 8.37 -17.93 13.35
N LYS A 536 8.16 -19.15 13.86
CA LYS A 536 9.05 -19.76 14.87
C LYS A 536 10.36 -20.28 14.27
N LEU A 537 10.31 -20.89 13.08
CA LEU A 537 11.46 -21.62 12.53
C LEU A 537 12.25 -20.79 11.51
N SER A 538 11.69 -19.69 11.02
CA SER A 538 12.27 -18.88 9.94
C SER A 538 12.50 -17.45 10.43
N PRO A 539 13.71 -17.11 10.92
CA PRO A 539 14.05 -15.74 11.31
C PRO A 539 13.67 -14.73 10.23
N GLY A 540 13.04 -13.62 10.64
CA GLY A 540 12.53 -12.62 9.69
C GLY A 540 11.25 -13.03 8.94
N THR A 541 10.47 -13.97 9.47
CA THR A 541 9.12 -14.28 8.99
C THR A 541 8.09 -13.75 9.97
N THR A 542 7.04 -13.13 9.44
CA THR A 542 5.91 -12.60 10.21
C THR A 542 4.65 -13.44 9.98
N THR A 543 3.63 -13.25 10.81
CA THR A 543 2.34 -13.95 10.67
C THR A 543 1.75 -13.71 9.27
N SER A 544 1.82 -12.48 8.76
CA SER A 544 1.32 -12.14 7.42
C SER A 544 2.16 -12.69 6.26
N LEU A 545 3.35 -13.22 6.53
CA LEU A 545 4.20 -13.93 5.56
C LEU A 545 4.10 -15.47 5.70
N SER A 546 3.18 -15.96 6.53
CA SER A 546 2.90 -17.38 6.77
C SER A 546 1.51 -17.78 6.24
N GLY A 547 1.21 -19.08 6.20
CA GLY A 547 -0.10 -19.62 5.81
C GLY A 547 -1.18 -19.46 6.90
N THR A 548 -1.43 -18.23 7.36
CA THR A 548 -2.43 -17.92 8.39
C THR A 548 -3.64 -17.23 7.77
N VAL A 549 -4.85 -17.66 8.10
CA VAL A 549 -6.11 -17.01 7.69
C VAL A 549 -6.70 -16.24 8.89
N PRO A 550 -6.54 -14.91 8.95
CA PRO A 550 -7.10 -14.11 10.03
C PRO A 550 -8.58 -13.78 9.84
N ASP A 551 -9.37 -13.80 10.94
CA ASP A 551 -10.70 -13.19 11.00
C ASP A 551 -10.62 -11.81 11.67
N GLY A 552 -10.30 -10.79 10.86
CA GLY A 552 -10.03 -9.43 11.34
C GLY A 552 -10.79 -8.35 10.58
N ASN A 553 -11.63 -7.59 11.29
CA ASN A 553 -12.22 -6.33 10.81
C ASN A 553 -12.18 -5.28 11.94
N GLU A 554 -11.56 -4.14 11.69
CA GLU A 554 -11.41 -3.02 12.65
C GLU A 554 -12.41 -1.88 12.43
N LYS A 555 -13.03 -1.77 11.26
CA LYS A 555 -13.94 -0.66 10.90
C LYS A 555 -15.42 -1.02 11.04
N GLY A 556 -15.74 -2.30 11.15
CA GLY A 556 -17.11 -2.78 11.36
C GLY A 556 -17.94 -2.79 10.09
N ALA A 557 -19.23 -2.46 10.22
CA ALA A 557 -20.23 -2.64 9.15
C ALA A 557 -19.99 -1.78 7.90
N ALA A 558 -19.11 -0.78 7.97
CA ALA A 558 -18.67 -0.06 6.79
C ALA A 558 -17.85 -0.97 5.85
N MET A 559 -17.16 -2.01 6.34
CA MET A 559 -16.37 -2.91 5.49
C MET A 559 -17.01 -4.29 5.42
N LYS A 560 -17.29 -4.78 4.20
CA LYS A 560 -17.71 -6.17 3.94
C LYS A 560 -16.49 -7.10 3.99
N ILE A 561 -15.97 -7.31 5.20
CA ILE A 561 -14.86 -8.22 5.47
C ILE A 561 -15.31 -9.28 6.46
N GLY A 562 -14.97 -10.52 6.17
CA GLY A 562 -15.29 -11.68 6.99
C GLY A 562 -15.21 -12.98 6.23
N ILE A 563 -15.40 -14.07 6.94
CA ILE A 563 -15.36 -15.43 6.42
C ILE A 563 -16.80 -15.97 6.33
N VAL A 564 -17.21 -16.45 5.16
CA VAL A 564 -18.49 -17.14 4.99
C VAL A 564 -18.22 -18.55 4.51
N LEU A 565 -18.62 -19.54 5.32
CA LEU A 565 -18.61 -20.96 4.96
C LEU A 565 -20.03 -21.37 4.57
N HIS A 566 -20.27 -21.51 3.27
CA HIS A 566 -21.58 -21.83 2.72
C HIS A 566 -21.53 -23.20 2.04
N ASN A 567 -22.37 -24.12 2.52
CA ASN A 567 -22.49 -25.49 2.01
C ASN A 567 -21.16 -26.27 2.00
N CYS A 568 -20.36 -26.06 3.05
CA CYS A 568 -19.08 -26.73 3.23
C CYS A 568 -19.23 -28.04 4.03
N ARG A 569 -18.11 -28.73 4.27
CA ARG A 569 -17.97 -29.83 5.23
C ARG A 569 -16.80 -29.54 6.15
N ILE A 570 -17.05 -29.49 7.46
CA ILE A 570 -16.05 -29.33 8.51
C ILE A 570 -15.89 -30.68 9.18
N ILE A 571 -14.83 -31.40 8.84
CA ILE A 571 -14.54 -32.76 9.30
C ILE A 571 -13.09 -32.85 9.80
N PRO A 572 -12.78 -33.77 10.72
CA PRO A 572 -11.40 -33.99 11.13
C PRO A 572 -10.58 -34.54 9.96
N ASP A 573 -9.29 -34.20 9.97
CA ASP A 573 -8.33 -34.92 9.16
C ASP A 573 -8.21 -36.38 9.64
N LYS A 574 -7.78 -37.28 8.75
CA LYS A 574 -7.60 -38.70 9.07
C LYS A 574 -6.68 -38.91 10.27
N GLU A 575 -5.63 -38.11 10.40
CA GLU A 575 -4.68 -38.21 11.52
C GLU A 575 -5.26 -37.67 12.83
N LEU A 576 -6.22 -36.75 12.75
CA LEU A 576 -6.91 -36.21 13.92
C LEU A 576 -8.05 -37.12 14.41
N GLU A 577 -8.56 -38.03 13.58
CA GLU A 577 -9.77 -38.83 13.88
C GLU A 577 -9.70 -39.56 15.23
N ALA A 578 -8.55 -40.15 15.56
CA ALA A 578 -8.35 -40.87 16.83
C ALA A 578 -8.33 -39.94 18.05
N ASP A 579 -7.89 -38.70 17.87
CA ASP A 579 -7.67 -37.72 18.93
C ASP A 579 -8.70 -36.57 18.91
N LYS A 580 -9.70 -36.62 18.03
CA LYS A 580 -10.67 -35.52 17.82
C LYS A 580 -11.46 -35.11 19.07
N LEU A 581 -11.54 -35.99 20.07
CA LEU A 581 -12.22 -35.72 21.34
C LEU A 581 -11.27 -35.21 22.43
N THR A 582 -9.96 -35.46 22.31
CA THR A 582 -8.93 -35.01 23.26
C THR A 582 -8.34 -33.66 22.83
N ILE A 583 -8.10 -33.48 21.53
CA ILE A 583 -7.67 -32.22 20.93
C ILE A 583 -8.91 -31.36 20.66
N LYS A 584 -9.09 -30.31 21.45
CA LYS A 584 -10.26 -29.44 21.36
C LYS A 584 -10.25 -28.65 20.05
N SER A 585 -11.29 -28.81 19.23
CA SER A 585 -11.53 -28.01 18.03
C SER A 585 -12.77 -27.11 18.17
N TYR A 586 -12.67 -25.90 17.63
CA TYR A 586 -13.71 -24.88 17.63
C TYR A 586 -13.85 -24.30 16.22
N LEU A 587 -15.01 -23.74 15.90
CA LEU A 587 -15.35 -23.09 14.64
C LEU A 587 -14.56 -21.79 14.42
N GLY A 588 -14.20 -21.08 15.49
CA GLY A 588 -13.42 -19.86 15.40
C GLY A 588 -13.33 -19.05 16.70
N ARG A 589 -12.60 -17.94 16.61
CA ARG A 589 -12.42 -16.95 17.68
C ARG A 589 -12.18 -15.55 17.11
N PRO A 590 -12.84 -14.49 17.63
CA PRO A 590 -12.80 -13.17 17.02
C PRO A 590 -11.48 -12.44 17.31
N TRP A 591 -10.56 -12.42 16.34
CA TRP A 591 -9.26 -11.75 16.48
C TRP A 591 -9.39 -10.23 16.60
N LYS A 592 -10.36 -9.61 15.90
CA LYS A 592 -10.62 -8.17 15.94
C LYS A 592 -12.04 -7.85 16.37
N LYS A 593 -12.26 -6.61 16.82
CA LYS A 593 -13.54 -6.12 17.37
C LYS A 593 -14.75 -6.43 16.48
N PHE A 594 -14.65 -6.30 15.17
CA PHE A 594 -15.78 -6.52 14.26
C PHE A 594 -15.60 -7.75 13.37
N ALA A 595 -14.79 -8.71 13.81
CA ALA A 595 -14.63 -10.01 13.17
C ALA A 595 -16.00 -10.60 12.78
N THR A 596 -16.10 -11.15 11.58
CA THR A 596 -17.35 -11.63 11.02
C THR A 596 -17.13 -13.01 10.44
N THR A 597 -17.75 -14.02 11.05
CA THR A 597 -17.73 -15.39 10.54
C THR A 597 -19.16 -15.93 10.46
N VAL A 598 -19.57 -16.42 9.30
CA VAL A 598 -20.91 -16.93 9.06
C VAL A 598 -20.84 -18.35 8.49
N ILE A 599 -21.57 -19.29 9.09
CA ILE A 599 -21.60 -20.70 8.67
C ILE A 599 -23.03 -21.07 8.30
N ILE A 600 -23.24 -21.35 7.01
CA ILE A 600 -24.54 -21.53 6.36
C ILE A 600 -24.61 -22.91 5.72
N GLY A 601 -25.62 -23.71 6.06
CA GLY A 601 -25.92 -24.95 5.34
C GLY A 601 -24.76 -25.95 5.35
N THR A 602 -23.87 -25.89 6.34
CA THR A 602 -22.60 -26.62 6.36
C THR A 602 -22.74 -27.89 7.22
N GLU A 603 -22.10 -28.98 6.79
CA GLU A 603 -21.97 -30.20 7.59
C GLU A 603 -20.85 -30.03 8.62
N ILE A 604 -21.16 -30.20 9.90
CA ILE A 604 -20.21 -30.05 11.02
C ILE A 604 -20.06 -31.41 11.71
N GLY A 605 -18.85 -31.97 11.64
CA GLY A 605 -18.46 -33.21 12.30
C GLY A 605 -18.39 -33.11 13.81
N ASP A 606 -18.22 -34.25 14.47
CA ASP A 606 -18.24 -34.40 15.94
C ASP A 606 -16.96 -33.93 16.64
N LEU A 607 -15.93 -33.52 15.88
CA LEU A 607 -14.71 -32.91 16.42
C LEU A 607 -14.97 -31.55 17.10
N ILE A 608 -16.03 -30.84 16.68
CA ILE A 608 -16.31 -29.50 17.18
C ILE A 608 -16.94 -29.59 18.56
N LYS A 609 -16.32 -28.91 19.53
CA LYS A 609 -16.81 -28.81 20.90
C LYS A 609 -18.24 -28.22 20.93
N PRO A 610 -19.12 -28.63 21.86
CA PRO A 610 -20.49 -28.12 21.92
C PRO A 610 -20.61 -26.59 22.06
N GLU A 611 -19.62 -25.96 22.68
CA GLU A 611 -19.49 -24.50 22.76
C GLU A 611 -19.33 -23.88 21.36
N GLY A 612 -18.72 -24.60 20.42
CA GLY A 612 -18.55 -24.20 19.01
C GLY A 612 -17.55 -23.08 18.81
N TRP A 613 -17.61 -22.02 19.60
CA TRP A 613 -16.82 -20.80 19.47
C TRP A 613 -16.12 -20.46 20.77
N THR A 614 -14.97 -19.81 20.68
CA THR A 614 -14.22 -19.35 21.86
C THR A 614 -13.88 -17.88 21.76
N GLU A 615 -13.72 -17.24 22.91
CA GLU A 615 -13.26 -15.86 22.99
C GLU A 615 -11.77 -15.75 22.64
N TRP A 616 -11.36 -14.58 22.14
CA TRP A 616 -9.96 -14.22 22.03
C TRP A 616 -9.42 -13.81 23.39
N GLN A 617 -8.36 -14.45 23.86
CA GLN A 617 -7.82 -14.19 25.20
C GLN A 617 -7.31 -12.76 25.33
N GLY A 618 -7.65 -12.10 26.44
CA GLY A 618 -7.23 -10.74 26.75
C GLY A 618 -8.06 -9.63 26.09
N GLU A 619 -9.01 -9.97 25.21
CA GLU A 619 -9.82 -9.00 24.47
C GLU A 619 -11.32 -9.26 24.62
N GLN A 620 -12.13 -8.22 24.42
CA GLN A 620 -13.60 -8.33 24.47
C GLN A 620 -14.25 -8.26 23.08
N ASN A 621 -13.55 -8.76 22.05
CA ASN A 621 -14.00 -8.69 20.66
C ASN A 621 -15.34 -9.39 20.42
N HIS A 622 -15.66 -10.44 21.20
CA HIS A 622 -16.93 -11.15 21.15
C HIS A 622 -18.15 -10.24 21.36
N LYS A 623 -17.98 -9.06 22.00
CA LYS A 623 -19.08 -8.11 22.23
C LYS A 623 -19.54 -7.38 20.97
N THR A 624 -18.67 -7.29 19.97
CA THR A 624 -18.90 -6.51 18.74
C THR A 624 -18.75 -7.35 17.46
N ALA A 625 -18.19 -8.55 17.56
CA ALA A 625 -18.07 -9.51 16.46
C ALA A 625 -19.42 -10.07 16.03
N LYS A 626 -19.52 -10.52 14.77
CA LYS A 626 -20.72 -11.11 14.17
C LYS A 626 -20.47 -12.56 13.80
N TYR A 627 -20.79 -13.46 14.71
CA TYR A 627 -20.61 -14.90 14.53
C TYR A 627 -21.98 -15.54 14.39
N ILE A 628 -22.25 -16.14 13.24
CA ILE A 628 -23.60 -16.53 12.85
C ILE A 628 -23.63 -17.97 12.33
N GLU A 629 -24.56 -18.78 12.83
CA GLU A 629 -24.85 -20.12 12.32
C GLU A 629 -26.27 -20.19 11.74
N PHE A 630 -26.43 -20.81 10.57
CA PHE A 630 -27.74 -21.02 9.94
C PHE A 630 -27.84 -22.38 9.25
N ASN A 631 -28.85 -23.16 9.63
CA ASN A 631 -29.24 -24.40 8.96
C ASN A 631 -28.09 -25.41 8.77
N ASN A 632 -27.19 -25.50 9.74
CA ASN A 632 -26.08 -26.47 9.72
C ASN A 632 -26.57 -27.87 10.09
N ARG A 633 -25.86 -28.90 9.62
CA ARG A 633 -26.20 -30.32 9.81
C ARG A 633 -25.02 -31.11 10.37
N GLY A 634 -25.28 -32.31 10.88
CA GLY A 634 -24.25 -33.19 11.41
C GLY A 634 -24.08 -33.10 12.94
N PRO A 635 -23.29 -33.99 13.53
CA PRO A 635 -23.20 -34.15 14.99
C PRO A 635 -22.63 -32.94 15.74
N GLY A 636 -21.78 -32.11 15.12
CA GLY A 636 -21.24 -30.88 15.72
C GLY A 636 -22.12 -29.64 15.54
N ALA A 637 -23.25 -29.76 14.84
CA ALA A 637 -24.12 -28.62 14.52
C ALA A 637 -25.12 -28.24 15.63
N ALA A 638 -25.16 -28.99 16.74
CA ALA A 638 -26.05 -28.68 17.86
C ALA A 638 -25.70 -27.31 18.47
N THR A 639 -26.68 -26.41 18.56
CA THR A 639 -26.47 -25.02 18.99
C THR A 639 -26.82 -24.73 20.46
N THR A 640 -27.31 -25.73 21.20
CA THR A 640 -27.85 -25.56 22.56
C THR A 640 -26.84 -25.09 23.60
N GLN A 641 -25.55 -25.30 23.34
CA GLN A 641 -24.44 -24.92 24.22
C GLN A 641 -23.57 -23.78 23.65
N ARG A 642 -24.00 -23.13 22.56
CA ARG A 642 -23.25 -22.00 22.02
C ARG A 642 -23.25 -20.83 23.00
N PRO A 643 -22.15 -20.06 23.06
CA PRO A 643 -22.11 -18.83 23.84
C PRO A 643 -23.23 -17.87 23.44
N PRO A 644 -23.82 -17.12 24.39
CA PRO A 644 -24.93 -16.20 24.11
C PRO A 644 -24.65 -15.09 23.09
N TRP A 645 -23.36 -14.78 22.85
CA TRP A 645 -22.95 -13.77 21.86
C TRP A 645 -22.93 -14.29 20.41
N VAL A 646 -23.12 -15.60 20.21
CA VAL A 646 -23.24 -16.22 18.89
C VAL A 646 -24.69 -16.16 18.43
N LYS A 647 -24.91 -15.70 17.19
CA LYS A 647 -26.24 -15.60 16.61
C LYS A 647 -26.62 -16.91 15.90
N VAL A 648 -27.60 -17.62 16.42
CA VAL A 648 -28.30 -18.68 15.67
C VAL A 648 -29.41 -18.02 14.86
N ALA A 649 -29.18 -17.86 13.55
CA ALA A 649 -30.17 -17.25 12.66
C ALA A 649 -31.40 -18.16 12.52
N LYS A 650 -32.60 -17.57 12.52
CA LYS A 650 -33.87 -18.31 12.51
C LYS A 650 -34.53 -18.32 11.14
N SER A 651 -34.04 -17.52 10.21
CA SER A 651 -34.60 -17.40 8.86
C SER A 651 -33.53 -17.12 7.81
N ALA A 652 -33.81 -17.51 6.57
CA ALA A 652 -32.99 -17.21 5.41
C ALA A 652 -32.70 -15.70 5.26
N ALA A 653 -33.71 -14.86 5.54
CA ALA A 653 -33.60 -13.40 5.45
C ALA A 653 -32.50 -12.81 6.34
N GLU A 654 -32.18 -13.45 7.48
CA GLU A 654 -31.12 -12.99 8.39
C GLU A 654 -29.72 -13.25 7.86
N VAL A 655 -29.56 -14.16 6.90
CA VAL A 655 -28.27 -14.53 6.32
C VAL A 655 -28.14 -14.24 4.83
N GLU A 656 -29.20 -13.75 4.18
CA GLU A 656 -29.21 -13.42 2.75
C GLU A 656 -28.08 -12.46 2.36
N THR A 657 -27.74 -11.50 3.22
CA THR A 657 -26.64 -10.55 2.97
C THR A 657 -25.25 -11.20 2.87
N TYR A 658 -25.11 -12.44 3.33
CA TYR A 658 -23.87 -13.22 3.33
C TYR A 658 -23.79 -14.22 2.17
N THR A 659 -24.80 -14.30 1.30
CA THR A 659 -24.73 -15.10 0.08
C THR A 659 -23.71 -14.52 -0.90
N VAL A 660 -23.24 -15.33 -1.83
CA VAL A 660 -22.21 -14.92 -2.80
C VAL A 660 -22.61 -13.64 -3.55
N ALA A 661 -23.86 -13.54 -4.01
CA ALA A 661 -24.35 -12.37 -4.75
C ALA A 661 -24.28 -11.07 -3.93
N ASN A 662 -24.50 -11.14 -2.62
CA ASN A 662 -24.60 -9.97 -1.74
C ASN A 662 -23.29 -9.65 -1.01
N TRP A 663 -22.50 -10.67 -0.69
CA TRP A 663 -21.26 -10.55 0.08
C TRP A 663 -20.07 -10.19 -0.80
N VAL A 664 -19.88 -10.89 -1.93
CA VAL A 664 -18.74 -10.72 -2.84
C VAL A 664 -19.13 -10.12 -4.18
N GLY A 665 -20.36 -9.59 -4.30
CA GLY A 665 -20.88 -9.02 -5.53
C GLY A 665 -20.08 -7.80 -6.04
N PRO A 666 -20.28 -7.40 -7.31
CA PRO A 666 -21.29 -7.93 -8.24
C PRO A 666 -20.96 -9.32 -8.82
N ALA A 667 -21.97 -10.13 -9.16
CA ALA A 667 -21.77 -11.53 -9.58
C ALA A 667 -21.08 -11.71 -10.97
N ASN A 668 -20.93 -10.64 -11.75
CA ASN A 668 -20.37 -10.69 -13.09
C ASN A 668 -18.93 -11.22 -13.10
N TRP A 669 -18.07 -10.80 -12.16
CA TRP A 669 -16.68 -11.27 -12.13
C TRP A 669 -16.57 -12.79 -11.88
N ILE A 670 -17.55 -13.39 -11.19
CA ILE A 670 -17.61 -14.84 -10.95
C ILE A 670 -18.05 -15.57 -12.20
N GLN A 671 -19.06 -15.04 -12.90
CA GLN A 671 -19.45 -15.53 -14.22
C GLN A 671 -18.27 -15.43 -15.21
N GLU A 672 -17.48 -14.36 -15.11
CA GLU A 672 -16.26 -14.13 -15.91
C GLU A 672 -15.12 -15.10 -15.54
N ALA A 673 -15.09 -15.59 -14.30
CA ALA A 673 -14.17 -16.64 -13.87
C ALA A 673 -14.57 -18.02 -14.43
N ASN A 674 -15.83 -18.18 -14.86
CA ASN A 674 -16.42 -19.44 -15.32
C ASN A 674 -16.24 -20.58 -14.29
N VAL A 675 -16.47 -20.25 -13.03
CA VAL A 675 -16.47 -21.21 -11.92
C VAL A 675 -17.93 -21.55 -11.58
N PRO A 676 -18.29 -22.83 -11.39
CA PRO A 676 -19.61 -23.20 -10.88
C PRO A 676 -19.88 -22.46 -9.56
N VAL A 677 -21.00 -21.75 -9.48
CA VAL A 677 -21.33 -20.91 -8.33
C VAL A 677 -22.81 -20.98 -8.01
N GLN A 678 -23.11 -21.09 -6.72
CA GLN A 678 -24.44 -20.84 -6.18
C GLN A 678 -24.47 -19.40 -5.63
N LEU A 679 -25.27 -18.54 -6.25
CA LEU A 679 -25.28 -17.11 -5.94
C LEU A 679 -26.06 -16.77 -4.65
N GLY A 680 -27.10 -17.54 -4.35
CA GLY A 680 -27.99 -17.38 -3.19
C GLY A 680 -27.89 -18.58 -2.24
N LEU A 681 -28.83 -18.66 -1.28
CA LEU A 681 -28.90 -19.75 -0.29
C LEU A 681 -29.14 -21.14 -0.87
#